data_AF-A0A8J7WSU2-F1
#
_entry.id   AF-A0A8J7WSU2-F1
#
_cell.length_a   1.000
_cell.length_b   1.000
_cell.length_c   1.000
_cell.angle_alpha   90.00
_cell.angle_beta   90.00
_cell.angle_gamma   90.00
#
_symmetry.space_group_name_H-M   'P 1'
#
loop_
_entity.id
_entity.type
_entity.pdbx_description
1 polymer ?
#
loop_
_entity_poly.entity_id
_entity_poly.type
_entity_poly.pdbx_seq_one_letter_code
_entity_poly.pdbx_strand_id
1 'polypeptide(L)'
;MAYDRANFQTALQVWLMQAEKGDPQAQNYVGTIYQKGMGVPPDYSKAAEWYAKAAEQGYTRAQVNLGFLYEQGLGVAKDKQKSLEWYSRASDLPEGIEIVDPEREKDREREMARLRSEVKHWKSEAKRLQEAYQKNRQELDHTRSVLSKRHKEVQAAHQRLSQARKRLEQARKSAPQEAASPTQDDSQVQALKKELAHSQKELSTLQDKLNASQKSEQEVRQRLQQREQQIQNAHQELVHLRSKLASLQNRHVTSNDQVKDLEQELKTREDALASAKAEVRQLREQVDSSRQSEQEYRSLLTQREDKMDQAYQRLQQTRQNLERLKEELARKHKAEVQAAQEQINRRENELQQHKKEFAALKKKAQALQEDKSELEAKLTTKEKELEAALRQMQKQEKELQDLRQASQSQTNSEIARLEAEVQSTQQELKSKNAALSELEAKVERLDSKADQYQQELKKVQQAASETSTPGPRIEIIEPPMVMSKTRGVQIVEVRYGVADREIIGKVYAPAGLLALKINGQEQEVQETGLFRSKVPVLRSNRNVRVVAVDKQGQRAVTEFILTSDSDQAAEAETGAIADRAGPDSEKPVFFDIDFGRYYALVIGNTNYTHLPDLESARKDAQEVASLLESKYGFNTSLLLDASRYDILSTLNALREELTEKDNLLIYYAGHGELDKVNMRGYWLPINAERESTANWISNISLTDILNIMSAKQILVVADSCYSGIMTRSALTRLASGKSPQAKKQWLQKMADLRARMVLTSGGIKPVLDAGGGGHSVFARAFLDVLQDNESILEGQALYREVSSRVSFAVSTIGMEQMPEYAPMKFAGHETGDFFFIPVQSSS
;
A
#
# COMPACT_ATOMS: atom_id res chain seq x y z
N MET A 1 -17.80 -71.01 -23.58
CA MET A 1 -16.33 -71.18 -23.68
C MET A 1 -15.69 -70.30 -22.63
N ALA A 2 -15.10 -70.90 -21.59
CA ALA A 2 -14.38 -70.18 -20.55
C ALA A 2 -13.02 -69.73 -21.10
N TYR A 3 -12.73 -68.43 -21.04
CA TYR A 3 -11.50 -67.86 -21.61
C TYR A 3 -10.39 -67.87 -20.57
N ASP A 4 -9.27 -68.48 -20.92
CA ASP A 4 -8.04 -68.38 -20.16
C ASP A 4 -7.46 -66.97 -20.35
N ARG A 5 -7.67 -66.09 -19.37
CA ARG A 5 -7.18 -64.70 -19.35
C ARG A 5 -5.64 -64.61 -19.30
N ALA A 6 -4.93 -65.74 -19.29
CA ALA A 6 -3.49 -65.81 -19.15
C ALA A 6 -2.69 -65.84 -20.48
N ASN A 7 -3.33 -65.94 -21.66
CA ASN A 7 -2.61 -65.97 -22.94
C ASN A 7 -2.93 -64.77 -23.85
N PHE A 8 -2.05 -63.77 -23.83
CA PHE A 8 -2.16 -62.53 -24.60
C PHE A 8 -2.04 -62.73 -26.12
N GLN A 9 -1.45 -63.84 -26.59
CA GLN A 9 -1.33 -64.16 -28.01
C GLN A 9 -2.69 -64.52 -28.63
N THR A 10 -3.50 -65.31 -27.93
CA THR A 10 -4.90 -65.60 -28.30
C THR A 10 -5.82 -64.39 -28.11
N ALA A 11 -5.57 -63.56 -27.08
CA ALA A 11 -6.33 -62.33 -26.87
C ALA A 11 -6.11 -61.32 -28.02
N LEU A 12 -4.88 -61.21 -28.52
CA LEU A 12 -4.56 -60.33 -29.66
C LEU A 12 -5.38 -60.69 -30.91
N GLN A 13 -5.55 -61.99 -31.23
CA GLN A 13 -6.37 -62.41 -32.37
C GLN A 13 -7.83 -61.98 -32.24
N VAL A 14 -8.40 -62.07 -31.03
CA VAL A 14 -9.78 -61.65 -30.76
C VAL A 14 -9.94 -60.13 -30.82
N TRP A 15 -9.01 -59.38 -30.21
CA TRP A 15 -9.03 -57.92 -30.25
C TRP A 15 -8.76 -57.38 -31.65
N LEU A 16 -7.90 -58.02 -32.46
CA LEU A 16 -7.65 -57.63 -33.85
C LEU A 16 -8.93 -57.73 -34.69
N MET A 17 -9.70 -58.81 -34.57
CA MET A 17 -10.97 -58.95 -35.31
C MET A 17 -11.97 -57.82 -34.99
N GLN A 18 -11.98 -57.31 -33.76
CA GLN A 18 -12.86 -56.21 -33.36
C GLN A 18 -12.26 -54.83 -33.71
N ALA A 19 -10.94 -54.69 -33.60
CA ALA A 19 -10.21 -53.48 -33.97
C ALA A 19 -10.28 -53.20 -35.48
N GLU A 20 -10.22 -54.26 -36.30
CA GLU A 20 -10.41 -54.20 -37.76
C GLU A 20 -11.84 -53.83 -38.16
N LYS A 21 -12.84 -54.15 -37.32
CA LYS A 21 -14.22 -53.71 -37.48
C LYS A 21 -14.46 -52.25 -37.06
N GLY A 22 -13.42 -51.56 -36.59
CA GLY A 22 -13.49 -50.15 -36.23
C GLY A 22 -13.74 -49.86 -34.75
N ASP A 23 -13.84 -50.87 -33.88
CA ASP A 23 -14.12 -50.63 -32.45
C ASP A 23 -12.95 -49.88 -31.76
N PRO A 24 -13.14 -48.64 -31.29
CA PRO A 24 -12.04 -47.80 -30.80
C PRO A 24 -11.42 -48.33 -29.50
N GLN A 25 -12.21 -49.03 -28.68
CA GLN A 25 -11.72 -49.68 -27.47
C GLN A 25 -10.81 -50.87 -27.81
N ALA A 26 -11.20 -51.71 -28.78
CA ALA A 26 -10.41 -52.81 -29.29
C ALA A 26 -9.13 -52.32 -29.96
N GLN A 27 -9.20 -51.26 -30.77
CA GLN A 27 -8.03 -50.61 -31.37
C GLN A 27 -7.04 -50.13 -30.30
N ASN A 28 -7.53 -49.48 -29.23
CA ASN A 28 -6.68 -49.10 -28.10
C ASN A 28 -6.05 -50.31 -27.39
N TYR A 29 -6.80 -51.41 -27.21
CA TYR A 29 -6.25 -52.63 -26.61
C TYR A 29 -5.18 -53.29 -27.49
N VAL A 30 -5.38 -53.35 -28.80
CA VAL A 30 -4.38 -53.82 -29.76
C VAL A 30 -3.12 -52.94 -29.71
N GLY A 31 -3.29 -51.61 -29.69
CA GLY A 31 -2.19 -50.67 -29.50
C GLY A 31 -1.42 -50.91 -28.20
N THR A 32 -2.13 -51.21 -27.11
CA THR A 32 -1.53 -51.53 -25.80
C THR A 32 -0.75 -52.84 -25.84
N ILE A 33 -1.26 -53.86 -26.53
CA ILE A 33 -0.58 -55.14 -26.71
C ILE A 33 0.74 -54.95 -27.45
N TYR A 34 0.74 -54.20 -28.56
CA TYR A 34 1.96 -53.89 -29.31
C TYR A 34 2.92 -52.97 -28.53
N GLN A 35 2.43 -51.98 -27.79
CA GLN A 35 3.29 -51.10 -26.98
C GLN A 35 4.02 -51.85 -25.87
N LYS A 36 3.32 -52.78 -25.19
CA LYS A 36 3.84 -53.51 -24.03
C LYS A 36 4.48 -54.86 -24.39
N GLY A 37 4.34 -55.32 -25.63
CA GLY A 37 4.80 -56.64 -26.05
C GLY A 37 4.10 -57.80 -25.34
N MET A 38 2.78 -57.68 -25.11
CA MET A 38 2.02 -58.71 -24.40
C MET A 38 1.66 -59.86 -25.35
N GLY A 39 2.43 -60.96 -25.33
CA GLY A 39 2.19 -62.13 -26.19
C GLY A 39 2.70 -62.00 -27.63
N VAL A 40 3.29 -60.85 -27.98
CA VAL A 40 4.04 -60.56 -29.22
C VAL A 40 5.20 -59.62 -28.88
N PRO A 41 6.28 -59.54 -29.68
CA PRO A 41 7.33 -58.53 -29.44
C PRO A 41 6.78 -57.10 -29.44
N PRO A 42 7.30 -56.19 -28.60
CA PRO A 42 6.91 -54.78 -28.63
C PRO A 42 7.15 -54.15 -30.00
N ASP A 43 6.16 -53.40 -30.50
CA ASP A 43 6.21 -52.67 -31.76
C ASP A 43 5.51 -51.32 -31.59
N TYR A 44 6.30 -50.29 -31.25
CA TYR A 44 5.78 -48.96 -30.96
C TYR A 44 5.18 -48.28 -32.20
N SER A 45 5.64 -48.61 -33.41
CA SER A 45 5.10 -48.05 -34.64
C SER A 45 3.70 -48.60 -34.91
N LYS A 46 3.49 -49.92 -34.76
CA LYS A 46 2.13 -50.49 -34.80
C LYS A 46 1.24 -49.98 -33.67
N ALA A 47 1.80 -49.79 -32.47
CA ALA A 47 1.06 -49.19 -31.37
C ALA A 47 0.55 -47.78 -31.74
N ALA A 48 1.41 -46.95 -32.32
CA ALA A 48 1.04 -45.61 -32.78
C ALA A 48 -0.06 -45.64 -33.85
N GLU A 49 0.01 -46.55 -34.82
CA GLU A 49 -1.02 -46.72 -35.85
C GLU A 49 -2.39 -47.07 -35.25
N TRP A 50 -2.43 -48.01 -34.30
CA TRP A 50 -3.68 -48.42 -33.66
C TRP A 50 -4.22 -47.36 -32.70
N TYR A 51 -3.35 -46.66 -31.97
CA TYR A 51 -3.77 -45.52 -31.16
C TYR A 51 -4.27 -44.35 -32.01
N ALA A 52 -3.67 -44.06 -33.17
CA ALA A 52 -4.15 -43.03 -34.09
C ALA A 52 -5.57 -43.30 -34.56
N LYS A 53 -5.87 -44.52 -35.01
CA LYS A 53 -7.22 -44.90 -35.45
C LYS A 53 -8.28 -44.72 -34.37
N ALA A 54 -7.96 -45.05 -33.12
CA ALA A 54 -8.87 -44.87 -31.99
C ALA A 54 -8.94 -43.41 -31.53
N ALA A 55 -7.83 -42.68 -31.57
CA ALA A 55 -7.72 -41.28 -31.17
C ALA A 55 -8.49 -40.35 -32.10
N GLU A 56 -8.46 -40.63 -33.41
CA GLU A 56 -9.24 -39.92 -34.44
C GLU A 56 -10.75 -40.11 -34.27
N GLN A 57 -11.18 -41.22 -33.68
CA GLN A 57 -12.57 -41.48 -33.32
C GLN A 57 -13.00 -40.83 -31.98
N GLY A 58 -12.13 -40.02 -31.36
CA GLY A 58 -12.43 -39.36 -30.10
C GLY A 58 -12.21 -40.24 -28.86
N TYR A 59 -11.56 -41.40 -28.99
CA TYR A 59 -11.32 -42.27 -27.84
C TYR A 59 -10.20 -41.70 -26.96
N THR A 60 -10.59 -41.06 -25.86
CA THR A 60 -9.71 -40.31 -24.95
C THR A 60 -8.46 -41.08 -24.53
N ARG A 61 -8.59 -42.37 -24.21
CA ARG A 61 -7.45 -43.20 -23.78
C ARG A 61 -6.42 -43.40 -24.91
N ALA A 62 -6.88 -43.51 -26.16
CA ALA A 62 -5.99 -43.62 -27.30
C ALA A 62 -5.34 -42.28 -27.65
N GLN A 63 -6.04 -41.16 -27.48
CA GLN A 63 -5.45 -39.81 -27.63
C GLN A 63 -4.31 -39.58 -26.63
N VAL A 64 -4.50 -39.95 -25.36
CA VAL A 64 -3.45 -39.91 -24.34
C VAL A 64 -2.27 -40.82 -24.70
N ASN A 65 -2.55 -42.06 -25.13
CA ASN A 65 -1.50 -43.01 -25.49
C ASN A 65 -0.70 -42.55 -26.72
N LEU A 66 -1.35 -41.96 -27.72
CA LEU A 66 -0.69 -41.40 -28.90
C LEU A 66 0.12 -40.15 -28.56
N GLY A 67 -0.43 -39.27 -27.73
CA GLY A 67 0.27 -38.10 -27.20
C GLY A 67 1.57 -38.50 -26.48
N PHE A 68 1.53 -39.59 -25.71
CA PHE A 68 2.71 -40.15 -25.05
C PHE A 68 3.76 -40.67 -26.04
N LEU A 69 3.35 -41.35 -27.12
CA LEU A 69 4.30 -41.83 -28.12
C LEU A 69 5.01 -40.67 -28.84
N TYR A 70 4.31 -39.58 -29.15
CA TYR A 70 4.91 -38.36 -29.71
C TYR A 70 5.82 -37.64 -28.71
N GLU A 71 5.47 -37.62 -27.43
CA GLU A 71 6.30 -37.00 -26.38
C GLU A 71 7.66 -37.70 -26.25
N GLN A 72 7.62 -39.04 -26.28
CA GLN A 72 8.79 -39.88 -26.04
C GLN A 72 9.55 -40.22 -27.33
N GLY A 73 8.95 -39.99 -28.50
CA GLY A 73 9.52 -40.40 -29.79
C GLY A 73 9.53 -41.93 -29.97
N LEU A 74 8.52 -42.62 -29.43
CA LEU A 74 8.43 -44.08 -29.46
C LEU A 74 7.59 -44.52 -30.64
N GLY A 75 8.23 -45.07 -31.68
CA GLY A 75 7.52 -45.53 -32.90
C GLY A 75 7.02 -44.40 -33.81
N VAL A 76 7.14 -43.15 -33.37
CA VAL A 76 6.87 -41.89 -34.11
C VAL A 76 8.01 -40.90 -33.83
N ALA A 77 8.21 -39.92 -34.71
CA ALA A 77 9.17 -38.85 -34.46
C ALA A 77 8.76 -38.05 -33.22
N LYS A 78 9.73 -37.75 -32.36
CA LYS A 78 9.49 -36.95 -31.15
C LYS A 78 8.98 -35.56 -31.55
N ASP A 79 7.76 -35.24 -31.16
CA ASP A 79 7.06 -34.01 -31.53
C ASP A 79 6.22 -33.56 -30.33
N LYS A 80 6.77 -32.63 -29.55
CA LYS A 80 6.11 -32.12 -28.35
C LYS A 80 4.82 -31.36 -28.68
N GLN A 81 4.74 -30.75 -29.87
CA GLN A 81 3.56 -30.00 -30.28
C GLN A 81 2.41 -30.96 -30.60
N LYS A 82 2.65 -32.00 -31.41
CA LYS A 82 1.65 -33.03 -31.66
C LYS A 82 1.23 -33.78 -30.39
N SER A 83 2.18 -34.03 -29.48
CA SER A 83 1.87 -34.64 -28.18
C SER A 83 0.84 -33.81 -27.39
N LEU A 84 1.07 -32.50 -27.30
CA LEU A 84 0.17 -31.58 -26.61
C LEU A 84 -1.17 -31.38 -27.34
N GLU A 85 -1.18 -31.39 -28.68
CA GLU A 85 -2.42 -31.39 -29.46
C GLU A 85 -3.29 -32.61 -29.09
N TRP A 86 -2.71 -33.80 -29.02
CA TRP A 86 -3.43 -35.01 -28.62
C TRP A 86 -3.86 -35.01 -27.14
N TYR A 87 -3.03 -34.51 -26.22
CA TYR A 87 -3.41 -34.36 -24.83
C TYR A 87 -4.51 -33.32 -24.60
N SER A 88 -4.49 -32.23 -25.36
CA SER A 88 -5.51 -31.17 -25.29
C SER A 88 -6.85 -31.70 -25.79
N ARG A 89 -6.84 -32.43 -26.91
CA ARG A 89 -8.03 -33.15 -27.43
C ARG A 89 -8.58 -34.18 -26.46
N ALA A 90 -7.71 -34.82 -25.67
CA ALA A 90 -8.13 -35.75 -24.61
C ALA A 90 -8.72 -35.07 -23.36
N SER A 91 -8.53 -33.75 -23.21
CA SER A 91 -8.89 -33.00 -22.01
C SER A 91 -10.04 -32.00 -22.25
N ASP A 92 -10.67 -32.03 -23.44
CA ASP A 92 -11.67 -31.05 -23.91
C ASP A 92 -11.21 -29.58 -23.79
N LEU A 93 -9.90 -29.33 -23.80
CA LEU A 93 -9.34 -27.97 -23.79
C LEU A 93 -9.35 -27.40 -25.21
N PRO A 94 -9.70 -26.10 -25.40
CA PRO A 94 -9.73 -25.50 -26.74
C PRO A 94 -8.36 -25.54 -27.42
N GLU A 95 -8.33 -25.87 -28.71
CA GLU A 95 -7.09 -25.87 -29.52
C GLU A 95 -6.46 -24.46 -29.54
N GLY A 96 -5.15 -24.38 -29.27
CA GLY A 96 -4.38 -23.13 -29.36
C GLY A 96 -3.63 -22.68 -28.08
N ILE A 97 -3.33 -23.57 -27.14
CA ILE A 97 -2.44 -23.24 -26.01
C ILE A 97 -1.04 -22.95 -26.55
N GLU A 98 -0.72 -21.67 -26.74
CA GLU A 98 0.60 -21.22 -27.18
C GLU A 98 1.59 -21.31 -26.00
N ILE A 99 2.61 -22.16 -26.13
CA ILE A 99 3.63 -22.34 -25.09
C ILE A 99 4.51 -21.08 -25.05
N VAL A 100 4.49 -20.37 -23.93
CA VAL A 100 5.44 -19.29 -23.66
C VAL A 100 6.81 -19.89 -23.39
N ASP A 101 7.70 -19.78 -24.38
CA ASP A 101 9.12 -20.07 -24.22
C ASP A 101 9.75 -19.01 -23.27
N PRO A 102 10.33 -19.40 -22.12
CA PRO A 102 10.93 -18.47 -21.17
C PRO A 102 12.06 -17.61 -21.77
N GLU A 103 12.74 -18.11 -22.81
CA GLU A 103 13.78 -17.36 -23.53
C GLU A 103 13.16 -16.19 -24.32
N ARG A 104 12.01 -16.43 -24.96
CA ARG A 104 11.26 -15.40 -25.71
C ARG A 104 10.67 -14.34 -24.80
N GLU A 105 10.31 -14.68 -23.57
CA GLU A 105 9.83 -13.71 -22.58
C GLU A 105 10.95 -12.76 -22.13
N LYS A 106 12.16 -13.27 -21.88
CA LYS A 106 13.32 -12.44 -21.57
C LYS A 106 13.71 -11.51 -22.74
N ASP A 107 13.66 -12.01 -23.97
CA ASP A 107 13.92 -11.18 -25.15
C ASP A 107 12.84 -10.11 -25.35
N ARG A 108 11.58 -10.41 -25.00
CA ARG A 108 10.48 -9.44 -24.99
C ARG A 108 10.66 -8.36 -23.93
N GLU A 109 11.08 -8.73 -22.72
CA GLU A 109 11.38 -7.78 -21.64
C GLU A 109 12.55 -6.85 -22.01
N ARG A 110 13.62 -7.40 -22.62
CA ARG A 110 14.75 -6.61 -23.14
C ARG A 110 14.29 -5.63 -24.22
N GLU A 111 13.46 -6.07 -25.15
CA GLU A 111 12.90 -5.21 -26.19
C GLU A 111 11.97 -4.12 -25.60
N MET A 112 11.16 -4.45 -24.58
CA MET A 112 10.35 -3.45 -23.88
C MET A 112 11.22 -2.43 -23.12
N ALA A 113 12.29 -2.87 -22.47
CA ALA A 113 13.23 -1.98 -21.79
C ALA A 113 13.92 -1.03 -22.77
N ARG A 114 14.35 -1.56 -23.93
CA ARG A 114 14.91 -0.78 -25.03
C ARG A 114 13.90 0.26 -25.54
N LEU A 115 12.67 -0.16 -25.88
CA LEU A 115 11.64 0.75 -26.38
C LEU A 115 11.27 1.84 -25.36
N ARG A 116 11.22 1.52 -24.06
CA ARG A 116 11.02 2.52 -22.99
C ARG A 116 12.14 3.56 -22.96
N SER A 117 13.39 3.13 -23.15
CA SER A 117 14.54 4.03 -23.21
C SER A 117 14.48 4.95 -24.45
N GLU A 118 14.08 4.42 -25.60
CA GLU A 118 13.91 5.19 -26.85
C GLU A 118 12.76 6.19 -26.75
N VAL A 119 11.63 5.81 -26.14
CA VAL A 119 10.51 6.74 -25.84
C VAL A 119 10.98 7.87 -24.92
N LYS A 120 11.80 7.57 -23.90
CA LYS A 120 12.36 8.60 -23.00
C LYS A 120 13.26 9.57 -23.76
N HIS A 121 14.13 9.05 -24.63
CA HIS A 121 14.99 9.85 -25.49
C HIS A 121 14.18 10.79 -26.38
N TRP A 122 13.24 10.27 -27.17
CA TRP A 122 12.43 11.07 -28.09
C TRP A 122 11.52 12.07 -27.36
N LYS A 123 11.06 11.77 -26.14
CA LYS A 123 10.30 12.72 -25.31
C LYS A 123 11.17 13.91 -24.88
N SER A 124 12.44 13.65 -24.54
CA SER A 124 13.40 14.72 -24.20
C SER A 124 13.76 15.56 -25.43
N GLU A 125 13.92 14.92 -26.59
CA GLU A 125 14.21 15.60 -27.85
C GLU A 125 13.05 16.48 -28.33
N ALA A 126 11.81 15.98 -28.27
CA ALA A 126 10.62 16.77 -28.57
C ALA A 126 10.50 18.01 -27.68
N LYS A 127 10.83 17.89 -26.38
CA LYS A 127 10.86 19.03 -25.45
C LYS A 127 11.91 20.06 -25.87
N ARG A 128 13.13 19.61 -26.20
CA ARG A 128 14.23 20.47 -26.67
C ARG A 128 13.84 21.23 -27.94
N LEU A 129 13.23 20.54 -28.90
CA LEU A 129 12.76 21.13 -30.16
C LEU A 129 11.64 22.15 -29.92
N GLN A 130 10.73 21.88 -28.99
CA GLN A 130 9.66 22.81 -28.60
C GLN A 130 10.23 24.11 -28.01
N GLU A 131 11.23 24.01 -27.12
CA GLU A 131 11.92 25.18 -26.54
C GLU A 131 12.64 26.00 -27.61
N ALA A 132 13.31 25.34 -28.56
CA ALA A 132 13.96 26.01 -29.70
C ALA A 132 12.94 26.69 -30.62
N TYR A 133 11.77 26.08 -30.85
CA TYR A 133 10.69 26.68 -31.62
C TYR A 133 10.16 27.96 -30.96
N GLN A 134 9.96 27.96 -29.63
CA GLN A 134 9.52 29.16 -28.90
C GLN A 134 10.54 30.30 -29.01
N LYS A 135 11.84 30.00 -28.91
CA LYS A 135 12.90 31.00 -29.11
C LYS A 135 12.86 31.60 -30.52
N ASN A 136 12.76 30.77 -31.55
CA ASN A 136 12.68 31.27 -32.94
C ASN A 136 11.39 32.09 -33.17
N ARG A 137 10.29 31.75 -32.50
CA ARG A 137 9.03 32.51 -32.55
C ARG A 137 9.19 33.90 -31.95
N GLN A 138 9.83 34.00 -30.78
CA GLN A 138 10.15 35.30 -30.16
C GLN A 138 11.09 36.14 -31.05
N GLU A 139 12.08 35.51 -31.66
CA GLU A 139 12.98 36.17 -32.63
C GLU A 139 12.19 36.70 -33.85
N LEU A 140 11.21 35.93 -34.35
CA LEU A 140 10.36 36.36 -35.46
C LEU A 140 9.50 37.59 -35.09
N ASP A 141 8.87 37.57 -33.91
CA ASP A 141 8.05 38.68 -33.43
C ASP A 141 8.88 39.96 -33.25
N HIS A 142 10.11 39.81 -32.73
CA HIS A 142 11.07 40.92 -32.65
C HIS A 142 11.42 41.46 -34.04
N THR A 143 11.76 40.58 -34.98
CA THR A 143 12.17 40.96 -36.34
C THR A 143 11.02 41.65 -37.11
N ARG A 144 9.78 41.18 -36.93
CA ARG A 144 8.57 41.83 -37.48
C ARG A 144 8.33 43.22 -36.91
N SER A 145 8.57 43.42 -35.62
CA SER A 145 8.47 44.73 -34.97
C SER A 145 9.50 45.71 -35.55
N VAL A 146 10.75 45.25 -35.73
CA VAL A 146 11.81 46.04 -36.39
C VAL A 146 11.41 46.36 -37.84
N LEU A 147 10.92 45.37 -38.60
CA LEU A 147 10.50 45.56 -39.98
C LEU A 147 9.37 46.59 -40.10
N SER A 148 8.36 46.53 -39.21
CA SER A 148 7.27 47.50 -39.17
C SER A 148 7.77 48.92 -38.94
N LYS A 149 8.73 49.10 -38.01
CA LYS A 149 9.38 50.40 -37.77
C LYS A 149 10.13 50.89 -39.02
N ARG A 150 10.93 50.03 -39.65
CA ARG A 150 11.65 50.37 -40.90
C ARG A 150 10.70 50.75 -42.03
N HIS A 151 9.57 50.06 -42.17
CA HIS A 151 8.57 50.40 -43.18
C HIS A 151 7.98 51.79 -42.96
N LYS A 152 7.68 52.16 -41.71
CA LYS A 152 7.23 53.52 -41.36
C LYS A 152 8.30 54.58 -41.62
N GLU A 153 9.56 54.30 -41.32
CA GLU A 153 10.69 55.20 -41.62
C GLU A 153 10.84 55.44 -43.12
N VAL A 154 10.76 54.39 -43.95
CA VAL A 154 10.82 54.49 -45.42
C VAL A 154 9.62 55.27 -45.97
N GLN A 155 8.41 55.07 -45.44
CA GLN A 155 7.23 55.84 -45.82
C GLN A 155 7.37 57.33 -45.49
N ALA A 156 7.88 57.66 -44.29
CA ALA A 156 8.14 59.03 -43.89
C ALA A 156 9.22 59.69 -44.76
N ALA A 157 10.29 58.97 -45.10
CA ALA A 157 11.34 59.45 -46.01
C ALA A 157 10.81 59.69 -47.43
N HIS A 158 9.93 58.82 -47.96
CA HIS A 158 9.23 59.04 -49.23
C HIS A 158 8.39 60.32 -49.20
N GLN A 159 7.64 60.56 -48.12
CA GLN A 159 6.83 61.77 -47.97
C GLN A 159 7.71 63.03 -47.96
N ARG A 160 8.80 63.04 -47.18
CA ARG A 160 9.77 64.15 -47.16
C ARG A 160 10.38 64.41 -48.53
N LEU A 161 10.80 63.36 -49.23
CA LEU A 161 11.33 63.47 -50.60
C LEU A 161 10.29 64.07 -51.57
N SER A 162 9.02 63.66 -51.46
CA SER A 162 7.93 64.22 -52.28
C SER A 162 7.69 65.70 -51.99
N GLN A 163 7.78 66.11 -50.72
CA GLN A 163 7.61 67.50 -50.30
C GLN A 163 8.79 68.37 -50.77
N ALA A 164 10.03 67.86 -50.64
CA ALA A 164 11.22 68.52 -51.15
C ALA A 164 11.15 68.71 -52.68
N ARG A 165 10.67 67.70 -53.42
CA ARG A 165 10.41 67.83 -54.87
C ARG A 165 9.38 68.91 -55.19
N LYS A 166 8.23 68.93 -54.49
CA LYS A 166 7.18 69.94 -54.68
C LYS A 166 7.70 71.36 -54.39
N ARG A 167 8.46 71.55 -53.30
CA ARG A 167 9.08 72.85 -52.95
C ARG A 167 10.08 73.31 -54.01
N LEU A 168 10.91 72.40 -54.52
CA LEU A 168 11.85 72.71 -55.60
C LEU A 168 11.13 73.09 -56.90
N GLU A 169 10.02 72.41 -57.24
CA GLU A 169 9.22 72.71 -58.42
C GLU A 169 8.50 74.06 -58.31
N GLN A 170 7.96 74.39 -57.13
CA GLN A 170 7.37 75.69 -56.83
C GLN A 170 8.41 76.82 -56.92
N ALA A 171 9.59 76.65 -56.32
CA ALA A 171 10.70 77.60 -56.38
C ALA A 171 11.21 77.84 -57.81
N ARG A 172 11.14 76.82 -58.69
CA ARG A 172 11.47 76.96 -60.12
C ARG A 172 10.41 77.72 -60.91
N LYS A 173 9.13 77.59 -60.57
CA LYS A 173 8.01 78.27 -61.23
C LYS A 173 7.91 79.76 -60.87
N SER A 174 8.45 80.16 -59.71
CA SER A 174 8.49 81.55 -59.24
C SER A 174 9.74 82.33 -59.66
N ALA A 175 10.72 81.70 -60.30
CA ALA A 175 11.96 82.35 -60.75
C ALA A 175 11.77 83.07 -62.11
N PRO A 176 12.09 84.37 -62.25
CA PRO A 176 12.00 85.10 -63.52
C PRO A 176 12.96 84.53 -64.58
N GLN A 177 12.51 84.36 -65.83
CA GLN A 177 13.30 83.75 -66.91
C GLN A 177 14.40 84.65 -67.52
N GLU A 178 14.55 85.90 -67.11
CA GLU A 178 15.60 86.79 -67.63
C GLU A 178 16.10 87.75 -66.54
N ALA A 179 17.23 87.46 -65.90
CA ALA A 179 18.06 88.48 -65.24
C ALA A 179 19.50 87.98 -65.00
N ALA A 180 20.46 88.69 -65.57
CA ALA A 180 21.89 88.48 -65.40
C ALA A 180 22.39 89.13 -64.09
N SER A 181 22.23 88.45 -62.94
CA SER A 181 22.97 88.59 -61.67
C SER A 181 22.36 87.66 -60.61
N PRO A 182 23.15 87.02 -59.70
CA PRO A 182 22.64 86.02 -58.78
C PRO A 182 21.76 86.69 -57.70
N THR A 183 20.45 86.57 -57.82
CA THR A 183 19.48 87.02 -56.82
C THR A 183 19.35 86.00 -55.67
N GLN A 184 18.78 86.42 -54.54
CA GLN A 184 18.47 85.57 -53.38
C GLN A 184 17.76 84.24 -53.76
N ASP A 185 16.96 84.23 -54.83
CA ASP A 185 16.26 83.04 -55.34
C ASP A 185 17.19 81.92 -55.82
N ASP A 186 18.36 82.24 -56.38
CA ASP A 186 19.28 81.22 -56.92
C ASP A 186 20.01 80.47 -55.78
N SER A 187 20.26 81.16 -54.66
CA SER A 187 20.77 80.53 -53.42
C SER A 187 19.77 79.58 -52.78
N GLN A 188 18.47 79.91 -52.86
CA GLN A 188 17.37 79.12 -52.32
C GLN A 188 17.13 77.85 -53.16
N VAL A 189 17.23 77.94 -54.48
CA VAL A 189 17.19 76.77 -55.39
C VAL A 189 18.37 75.83 -55.15
N GLN A 190 19.58 76.35 -54.90
CA GLN A 190 20.74 75.50 -54.58
C GLN A 190 20.61 74.79 -53.22
N ALA A 191 20.06 75.46 -52.19
CA ALA A 191 19.80 74.85 -50.89
C ALA A 191 18.78 73.70 -51.00
N LEU A 192 17.68 73.90 -51.74
CA LEU A 192 16.66 72.88 -51.99
C LEU A 192 17.20 71.68 -52.81
N LYS A 193 18.14 71.90 -53.74
CA LYS A 193 18.84 70.81 -54.44
C LYS A 193 19.70 69.95 -53.48
N LYS A 194 20.39 70.57 -52.52
CA LYS A 194 21.15 69.84 -51.49
C LYS A 194 20.23 69.04 -50.56
N GLU A 195 19.12 69.63 -50.14
CA GLU A 195 18.10 68.95 -49.31
C GLU A 195 17.47 67.76 -50.05
N LEU A 196 17.20 67.89 -51.36
CA LEU A 196 16.73 66.80 -52.22
C LEU A 196 17.76 65.66 -52.30
N ALA A 197 19.03 65.98 -52.56
CA ALA A 197 20.10 64.99 -52.65
C ALA A 197 20.32 64.26 -51.30
N HIS A 198 20.23 64.99 -50.19
CA HIS A 198 20.28 64.41 -48.84
C HIS A 198 19.10 63.45 -48.60
N SER A 199 17.88 63.88 -48.92
CA SER A 199 16.66 63.06 -48.79
C SER A 199 16.69 61.81 -49.69
N GLN A 200 17.27 61.90 -50.90
CA GLN A 200 17.47 60.74 -51.78
C GLN A 200 18.47 59.73 -51.19
N LYS A 201 19.59 60.21 -50.62
CA LYS A 201 20.59 59.36 -49.97
C LYS A 201 20.03 58.71 -48.71
N GLU A 202 19.32 59.46 -47.87
CA GLU A 202 18.61 58.95 -46.69
C GLU A 202 17.65 57.82 -47.08
N LEU A 203 16.83 58.05 -48.12
CA LEU A 203 15.89 57.05 -48.62
C LEU A 203 16.60 55.77 -49.09
N SER A 204 17.68 55.89 -49.87
CA SER A 204 18.48 54.73 -50.31
C SER A 204 18.97 53.91 -49.12
N THR A 205 19.55 54.56 -48.10
CA THR A 205 20.07 53.86 -46.91
C THR A 205 18.98 53.19 -46.08
N LEU A 206 17.77 53.78 -46.01
CA LEU A 206 16.63 53.17 -45.34
C LEU A 206 16.06 52.00 -46.15
N GLN A 207 16.10 52.07 -47.47
CA GLN A 207 15.71 50.97 -48.37
C GLN A 207 16.64 49.75 -48.18
N ASP A 208 17.95 49.97 -48.09
CA ASP A 208 18.93 48.88 -47.86
C ASP A 208 18.71 48.21 -46.49
N LYS A 209 18.45 49.02 -45.44
CA LYS A 209 18.11 48.51 -44.10
C LYS A 209 16.78 47.75 -44.08
N LEU A 210 15.79 48.19 -44.87
CA LEU A 210 14.51 47.49 -45.02
C LEU A 210 14.74 46.12 -45.68
N ASN A 211 15.48 46.06 -46.79
CA ASN A 211 15.80 44.81 -47.49
C ASN A 211 16.57 43.84 -46.59
N ALA A 212 17.54 44.32 -45.81
CA ALA A 212 18.28 43.51 -44.84
C ALA A 212 17.35 42.96 -43.74
N SER A 213 16.42 43.77 -43.24
CA SER A 213 15.44 43.35 -42.23
C SER A 213 14.43 42.33 -42.80
N GLN A 214 14.03 42.46 -44.07
CA GLN A 214 13.17 41.48 -44.76
C GLN A 214 13.87 40.14 -44.93
N LYS A 215 15.15 40.16 -45.31
CA LYS A 215 15.98 38.95 -45.42
C LYS A 215 16.11 38.25 -44.06
N SER A 216 16.41 39.00 -43.00
CA SER A 216 16.47 38.47 -41.63
C SER A 216 15.14 37.85 -41.20
N GLU A 217 13.99 38.46 -41.51
CA GLU A 217 12.68 37.87 -41.19
C GLU A 217 12.47 36.54 -41.95
N GLN A 218 12.85 36.50 -43.22
CA GLN A 218 12.73 35.31 -44.06
C GLN A 218 13.59 34.13 -43.53
N GLU A 219 14.81 34.40 -43.08
CA GLU A 219 15.70 33.40 -42.47
C GLU A 219 15.13 32.83 -41.16
N VAL A 220 14.55 33.69 -40.30
CA VAL A 220 13.88 33.24 -39.06
C VAL A 220 12.65 32.40 -39.38
N ARG A 221 11.85 32.79 -40.38
CA ARG A 221 10.68 32.00 -40.84
C ARG A 221 11.08 30.62 -41.35
N GLN A 222 12.15 30.51 -42.13
CA GLN A 222 12.66 29.22 -42.60
C GLN A 222 13.12 28.34 -41.43
N ARG A 223 13.83 28.90 -40.44
CA ARG A 223 14.22 28.18 -39.22
C ARG A 223 13.01 27.69 -38.42
N LEU A 224 11.92 28.46 -38.37
CA LEU A 224 10.66 28.06 -37.74
C LEU A 224 10.00 26.88 -38.45
N GLN A 225 9.87 26.94 -39.78
CA GLN A 225 9.31 25.85 -40.59
C GLN A 225 10.12 24.56 -40.42
N GLN A 226 11.46 24.65 -40.41
CA GLN A 226 12.33 23.50 -40.16
C GLN A 226 12.10 22.91 -38.77
N ARG A 227 11.94 23.74 -37.73
CA ARG A 227 11.67 23.27 -36.36
C ARG A 227 10.29 22.63 -36.23
N GLU A 228 9.29 23.17 -36.89
CA GLU A 228 7.95 22.59 -36.94
C GLU A 228 7.97 21.19 -37.55
N GLN A 229 8.67 21.00 -38.67
CA GLN A 229 8.84 19.68 -39.28
C GLN A 229 9.56 18.69 -38.35
N GLN A 230 10.61 19.13 -37.66
CA GLN A 230 11.35 18.28 -36.72
C GLN A 230 10.49 17.85 -35.52
N ILE A 231 9.63 18.74 -35.01
CA ILE A 231 8.67 18.42 -33.94
C ILE A 231 7.64 17.41 -34.42
N GLN A 232 7.12 17.57 -35.64
CA GLN A 232 6.17 16.62 -36.23
C GLN A 232 6.80 15.22 -36.38
N ASN A 233 8.02 15.13 -36.90
CA ASN A 233 8.74 13.86 -37.02
C ASN A 233 8.97 13.19 -35.66
N ALA A 234 9.45 13.96 -34.66
CA ALA A 234 9.65 13.44 -33.31
C ALA A 234 8.33 12.96 -32.66
N HIS A 235 7.20 13.60 -32.98
CA HIS A 235 5.89 13.18 -32.51
C HIS A 235 5.43 11.87 -33.16
N GLN A 236 5.63 11.73 -34.48
CA GLN A 236 5.32 10.49 -35.20
C GLN A 236 6.10 9.30 -34.65
N GLU A 237 7.39 9.47 -34.39
CA GLU A 237 8.23 8.43 -33.76
C GLU A 237 7.74 8.07 -32.35
N LEU A 238 7.33 9.06 -31.55
CA LEU A 238 6.75 8.79 -30.23
C LEU A 238 5.45 8.01 -30.29
N VAL A 239 4.58 8.30 -31.26
CA VAL A 239 3.33 7.57 -31.47
C VAL A 239 3.63 6.14 -31.91
N HIS A 240 4.57 5.94 -32.84
CA HIS A 240 4.98 4.62 -33.31
C HIS A 240 5.60 3.76 -32.19
N LEU A 241 6.54 4.32 -31.42
CA LEU A 241 7.17 3.60 -30.31
C LEU A 241 6.16 3.26 -29.19
N ARG A 242 5.21 4.16 -28.92
CA ARG A 242 4.14 3.90 -27.94
C ARG A 242 3.17 2.83 -28.40
N SER A 243 2.80 2.79 -29.68
CA SER A 243 1.92 1.73 -30.19
C SER A 243 2.62 0.37 -30.18
N LYS A 244 3.92 0.32 -30.54
CA LYS A 244 4.74 -0.90 -30.41
C LYS A 244 4.80 -1.36 -28.96
N LEU A 245 5.07 -0.46 -28.01
CA LEU A 245 5.08 -0.77 -26.58
C LEU A 245 3.70 -1.24 -26.09
N ALA A 246 2.62 -0.57 -26.47
CA ALA A 246 1.26 -0.94 -26.10
C ALA A 246 0.87 -2.33 -26.64
N SER A 247 1.26 -2.66 -27.87
CA SER A 247 1.01 -3.99 -28.45
C SER A 247 1.77 -5.11 -27.74
N LEU A 248 2.96 -4.82 -27.20
CA LEU A 248 3.74 -5.75 -26.39
C LEU A 248 3.16 -5.87 -24.97
N GLN A 249 2.62 -4.78 -24.42
CA GLN A 249 1.98 -4.77 -23.09
C GLN A 249 0.61 -5.46 -23.08
N ASN A 250 -0.22 -5.26 -24.10
CA ASN A 250 -1.56 -5.86 -24.16
C ASN A 250 -1.54 -7.39 -24.25
N ARG A 251 -0.47 -8.00 -24.79
CA ARG A 251 -0.27 -9.47 -24.77
C ARG A 251 0.08 -10.03 -23.39
N HIS A 252 0.58 -9.19 -22.48
CA HIS A 252 0.86 -9.56 -21.09
C HIS A 252 -0.40 -9.46 -20.20
N VAL A 253 -1.34 -8.58 -20.55
CA VAL A 253 -2.62 -8.44 -19.83
C VAL A 253 -3.50 -9.67 -20.07
N THR A 254 -3.54 -10.19 -21.30
CA THR A 254 -4.32 -11.40 -21.63
C THR A 254 -3.84 -12.64 -20.87
N SER A 255 -2.54 -12.74 -20.57
CA SER A 255 -1.97 -13.86 -19.82
C SER A 255 -2.16 -13.71 -18.30
N ASN A 256 -2.08 -12.49 -17.75
CA ASN A 256 -2.35 -12.25 -16.33
C ASN A 256 -3.84 -12.37 -15.98
N ASP A 257 -4.73 -11.93 -16.87
CA ASP A 257 -6.18 -12.12 -16.68
C ASP A 257 -6.54 -13.61 -16.79
N GLN A 258 -5.90 -14.38 -17.69
CA GLN A 258 -6.04 -15.84 -17.75
C GLN A 258 -5.50 -16.55 -16.50
N VAL A 259 -4.37 -16.09 -15.93
CA VAL A 259 -3.86 -16.63 -14.65
C VAL A 259 -4.83 -16.30 -13.51
N LYS A 260 -5.41 -15.10 -13.51
CA LYS A 260 -6.37 -14.67 -12.49
C LYS A 260 -7.71 -15.41 -12.61
N ASP A 261 -8.16 -15.66 -13.82
CA ASP A 261 -9.34 -16.47 -14.12
C ASP A 261 -9.10 -17.94 -13.74
N LEU A 262 -7.90 -18.49 -14.02
CA LEU A 262 -7.50 -19.83 -13.59
C LEU A 262 -7.33 -19.93 -12.07
N GLU A 263 -6.79 -18.92 -11.39
CA GLU A 263 -6.72 -18.84 -9.92
C GLU A 263 -8.13 -18.80 -9.30
N GLN A 264 -9.04 -18.07 -9.94
CA GLN A 264 -10.44 -17.98 -9.51
C GLN A 264 -11.21 -19.27 -9.79
N GLU A 265 -10.92 -19.97 -10.89
CA GLU A 265 -11.45 -21.30 -11.20
C GLU A 265 -10.88 -22.39 -10.28
N LEU A 266 -9.61 -22.27 -9.88
CA LEU A 266 -8.99 -23.19 -8.93
C LEU A 266 -9.60 -23.01 -7.53
N LYS A 267 -9.85 -21.77 -7.13
CA LYS A 267 -10.56 -21.45 -5.88
C LYS A 267 -12.00 -21.95 -5.87
N THR A 268 -12.76 -21.79 -6.97
CA THR A 268 -14.13 -22.32 -7.03
C THR A 268 -14.15 -23.86 -7.00
N ARG A 269 -13.14 -24.52 -7.57
CA ARG A 269 -12.98 -25.98 -7.45
C ARG A 269 -12.55 -26.42 -6.05
N GLU A 270 -11.74 -25.64 -5.33
CA GLU A 270 -11.42 -25.88 -3.92
C GLU A 270 -12.66 -25.77 -3.02
N ASP A 271 -13.49 -24.76 -3.25
CA ASP A 271 -14.76 -24.58 -2.54
C ASP A 271 -15.75 -25.72 -2.87
N ALA A 272 -15.81 -26.15 -4.13
CA ALA A 272 -16.62 -27.30 -4.55
C ALA A 272 -16.12 -28.62 -3.93
N LEU A 273 -14.81 -28.79 -3.77
CA LEU A 273 -14.19 -29.94 -3.09
C LEU A 273 -14.52 -29.94 -1.60
N ALA A 274 -14.50 -28.77 -0.95
CA ALA A 274 -14.90 -28.63 0.45
C ALA A 274 -16.38 -28.99 0.64
N SER A 275 -17.26 -28.53 -0.27
CA SER A 275 -18.68 -28.88 -0.27
C SER A 275 -18.90 -30.38 -0.50
N ALA A 276 -18.20 -30.99 -1.46
CA ALA A 276 -18.31 -32.43 -1.73
C ALA A 276 -17.80 -33.28 -0.55
N LYS A 277 -16.74 -32.85 0.14
CA LYS A 277 -16.26 -33.50 1.37
C LYS A 277 -17.28 -33.41 2.51
N ALA A 278 -17.96 -32.26 2.65
CA ALA A 278 -19.03 -32.09 3.62
C ALA A 278 -20.24 -32.98 3.30
N GLU A 279 -20.62 -33.08 2.03
CA GLU A 279 -21.72 -33.96 1.57
C GLU A 279 -21.40 -35.44 1.81
N VAL A 280 -20.16 -35.88 1.53
CA VAL A 280 -19.69 -37.24 1.85
C VAL A 280 -19.72 -37.51 3.35
N ARG A 281 -19.35 -36.52 4.18
CA ARG A 281 -19.41 -36.65 5.65
C ARG A 281 -20.84 -36.79 6.13
N GLN A 282 -21.76 -35.98 5.61
CA GLN A 282 -23.18 -36.03 5.95
C GLN A 282 -23.82 -37.36 5.53
N LEU A 283 -23.48 -37.86 4.33
CA LEU A 283 -23.93 -39.19 3.86
C LEU A 283 -23.38 -40.32 4.73
N ARG A 284 -22.13 -40.22 5.21
CA ARG A 284 -21.56 -41.20 6.17
C ARG A 284 -22.31 -41.18 7.51
N GLU A 285 -22.61 -40.01 8.05
CA GLU A 285 -23.38 -39.86 9.29
C GLU A 285 -24.82 -40.40 9.13
N GLN A 286 -25.44 -40.22 7.96
CA GLN A 286 -26.74 -40.81 7.62
C GLN A 286 -26.70 -42.34 7.50
N VAL A 287 -25.63 -42.90 6.91
CA VAL A 287 -25.41 -44.35 6.84
C VAL A 287 -25.19 -44.94 8.22
N ASP A 288 -24.42 -44.27 9.08
CA ASP A 288 -24.13 -44.76 10.44
C ASP A 288 -25.36 -44.70 11.36
N SER A 289 -26.16 -43.64 11.29
CA SER A 289 -27.44 -43.54 12.01
C SER A 289 -28.49 -44.55 11.51
N SER A 290 -28.53 -44.81 10.19
CA SER A 290 -29.36 -45.87 9.61
C SER A 290 -28.91 -47.26 10.05
N ARG A 291 -27.59 -47.51 10.16
CA ARG A 291 -27.03 -48.76 10.69
C ARG A 291 -27.37 -48.97 12.17
N GLN A 292 -27.29 -47.93 12.99
CA GLN A 292 -27.70 -48.01 14.40
C GLN A 292 -29.20 -48.32 14.53
N SER A 293 -30.04 -47.62 13.76
CA SER A 293 -31.49 -47.87 13.72
C SER A 293 -31.80 -49.30 13.27
N GLU A 294 -31.10 -49.82 12.26
CA GLU A 294 -31.23 -51.21 11.80
C GLU A 294 -30.88 -52.21 12.91
N GLN A 295 -29.79 -51.98 13.65
CA GLN A 295 -29.37 -52.84 14.76
C GLN A 295 -30.38 -52.82 15.92
N GLU A 296 -30.91 -51.65 16.28
CA GLU A 296 -31.95 -51.50 17.29
C GLU A 296 -33.23 -52.23 16.87
N TYR A 297 -33.67 -52.05 15.62
CA TYR A 297 -34.84 -52.76 15.10
C TYR A 297 -34.63 -54.27 15.06
N ARG A 298 -33.44 -54.76 14.70
CA ARG A 298 -33.10 -56.19 14.76
C ARG A 298 -33.16 -56.74 16.18
N SER A 299 -32.60 -56.03 17.16
CA SER A 299 -32.65 -56.40 18.57
C SER A 299 -34.09 -56.46 19.10
N LEU A 300 -34.91 -55.46 18.77
CA LEU A 300 -36.35 -55.44 19.07
C LEU A 300 -37.10 -56.60 18.42
N LEU A 301 -36.73 -56.96 17.20
CA LEU A 301 -37.33 -58.07 16.45
C LEU A 301 -37.04 -59.41 17.14
N THR A 302 -35.79 -59.65 17.54
CA THR A 302 -35.39 -60.84 18.30
C THR A 302 -36.09 -60.92 19.66
N GLN A 303 -36.16 -59.82 20.41
CA GLN A 303 -36.90 -59.80 21.69
C GLN A 303 -38.39 -60.08 21.51
N ARG A 304 -38.98 -59.65 20.39
CA ARG A 304 -40.39 -59.93 20.07
C ARG A 304 -40.60 -61.38 19.64
N GLU A 305 -39.66 -61.98 18.91
CA GLU A 305 -39.66 -63.41 18.59
C GLU A 305 -39.61 -64.26 19.87
N ASP A 306 -38.70 -63.95 20.79
CA ASP A 306 -38.59 -64.65 22.07
C ASP A 306 -39.88 -64.55 22.90
N LYS A 307 -40.49 -63.35 22.96
CA LYS A 307 -41.77 -63.16 23.66
C LYS A 307 -42.92 -63.91 22.98
N MET A 308 -42.92 -63.97 21.65
CA MET A 308 -43.91 -64.72 20.88
C MET A 308 -43.76 -66.23 21.12
N ASP A 309 -42.54 -66.74 21.15
CA ASP A 309 -42.26 -68.15 21.42
C ASP A 309 -42.62 -68.53 22.85
N GLN A 310 -42.32 -67.66 23.83
CA GLN A 310 -42.76 -67.84 25.21
C GLN A 310 -44.29 -67.82 25.34
N ALA A 311 -44.98 -66.89 24.65
CA ALA A 311 -46.44 -66.84 24.63
C ALA A 311 -47.03 -68.10 23.97
N TYR A 312 -46.41 -68.58 22.89
CA TYR A 312 -46.80 -69.80 22.19
C TYR A 312 -46.63 -71.03 23.08
N GLN A 313 -45.49 -71.18 23.77
CA GLN A 313 -45.28 -72.27 24.72
C GLN A 313 -46.27 -72.23 25.88
N ARG A 314 -46.57 -71.06 26.44
CA ARG A 314 -47.62 -70.90 27.47
C ARG A 314 -49.00 -71.28 26.95
N LEU A 315 -49.33 -70.93 25.71
CA LEU A 315 -50.57 -71.34 25.07
C LEU A 315 -50.66 -72.86 24.93
N GLN A 316 -49.58 -73.51 24.50
CA GLN A 316 -49.52 -74.97 24.40
C GLN A 316 -49.65 -75.65 25.76
N GLN A 317 -48.96 -75.16 26.79
CA GLN A 317 -49.11 -75.65 28.17
C GLN A 317 -50.54 -75.45 28.70
N THR A 318 -51.16 -74.31 28.41
CA THR A 318 -52.55 -74.03 28.82
C THR A 318 -53.53 -74.95 28.09
N ARG A 319 -53.30 -75.24 26.80
CA ARG A 319 -54.08 -76.23 26.04
C ARG A 319 -53.90 -77.65 26.59
N GLN A 320 -52.68 -78.06 26.89
CA GLN A 320 -52.41 -79.38 27.49
C GLN A 320 -53.02 -79.50 28.88
N ASN A 321 -52.91 -78.46 29.71
CA ASN A 321 -53.58 -78.41 31.01
C ASN A 321 -55.10 -78.41 30.86
N LEU A 322 -55.67 -77.72 29.86
CA LEU A 322 -57.09 -77.79 29.55
C LEU A 322 -57.49 -79.20 29.13
N GLU A 323 -56.72 -79.91 28.30
CA GLU A 323 -57.02 -81.30 27.92
C GLU A 323 -56.94 -82.24 29.12
N ARG A 324 -55.94 -82.09 29.99
CA ARG A 324 -55.84 -82.82 31.27
C ARG A 324 -57.02 -82.52 32.20
N LEU A 325 -57.38 -81.25 32.33
CA LEU A 325 -58.55 -80.81 33.09
C LEU A 325 -59.84 -81.29 32.44
N LYS A 326 -59.96 -81.39 31.12
CA LYS A 326 -61.14 -81.96 30.44
C LYS A 326 -61.30 -83.45 30.77
N GLU A 327 -60.20 -84.20 30.84
CA GLU A 327 -60.21 -85.61 31.29
C GLU A 327 -60.62 -85.73 32.78
N GLU A 328 -60.22 -84.79 33.64
CA GLU A 328 -60.63 -84.73 35.06
C GLU A 328 -62.05 -84.16 35.27
N LEU A 329 -62.49 -83.22 34.42
CA LEU A 329 -63.74 -82.46 34.50
C LEU A 329 -64.91 -83.16 33.80
N ALA A 330 -64.62 -84.14 32.92
CA ALA A 330 -65.56 -85.20 32.59
C ALA A 330 -66.10 -85.93 33.86
N ARG A 331 -65.47 -85.73 35.04
CA ARG A 331 -65.94 -86.23 36.33
C ARG A 331 -66.50 -85.17 37.31
N LYS A 332 -66.29 -83.84 37.17
CA LYS A 332 -66.83 -82.83 38.12
C LYS A 332 -67.06 -81.41 37.52
N HIS A 333 -68.33 -81.06 37.29
CA HIS A 333 -68.99 -79.73 37.14
C HIS A 333 -68.47 -78.61 36.20
N LYS A 334 -69.44 -77.74 35.79
CA LYS A 334 -69.50 -76.96 34.53
C LYS A 334 -69.02 -75.49 34.61
N ALA A 335 -68.56 -74.98 35.76
CA ALA A 335 -68.26 -73.54 35.91
C ALA A 335 -66.81 -73.13 35.58
N GLU A 336 -65.82 -74.00 35.80
CA GLU A 336 -64.40 -73.67 35.56
C GLU A 336 -64.02 -73.67 34.06
N VAL A 337 -64.80 -74.38 33.22
CA VAL A 337 -64.59 -74.48 31.77
C VAL A 337 -64.77 -73.14 31.05
N GLN A 338 -65.72 -72.30 31.48
CA GLN A 338 -65.95 -71.00 30.85
C GLN A 338 -64.84 -70.01 31.17
N ALA A 339 -64.32 -69.99 32.40
CA ALA A 339 -63.21 -69.13 32.79
C ALA A 339 -61.91 -69.48 32.04
N ALA A 340 -61.62 -70.78 31.87
CA ALA A 340 -60.47 -71.24 31.09
C ALA A 340 -60.62 -70.94 29.59
N GLN A 341 -61.83 -71.08 29.03
CA GLN A 341 -62.10 -70.75 27.63
C GLN A 341 -61.97 -69.24 27.34
N GLU A 342 -62.43 -68.38 28.25
CA GLU A 342 -62.21 -66.94 28.13
C GLU A 342 -60.73 -66.57 28.22
N GLN A 343 -59.96 -67.27 29.07
CA GLN A 343 -58.52 -67.02 29.20
C GLN A 343 -57.75 -67.45 27.94
N ILE A 344 -58.17 -68.53 27.28
CA ILE A 344 -57.62 -68.96 25.98
C ILE A 344 -57.95 -67.94 24.90
N ASN A 345 -59.20 -67.49 24.81
CA ASN A 345 -59.61 -66.51 23.80
C ASN A 345 -58.86 -65.18 23.97
N ARG A 346 -58.64 -64.72 25.21
CA ARG A 346 -57.82 -63.52 25.49
C ARG A 346 -56.37 -63.70 25.03
N ARG A 347 -55.74 -64.84 25.35
CA ARG A 347 -54.36 -65.14 24.93
C ARG A 347 -54.21 -65.33 23.41
N GLU A 348 -55.24 -65.88 22.75
CA GLU A 348 -55.25 -66.00 21.29
C GLU A 348 -55.36 -64.63 20.61
N ASN A 349 -56.15 -63.71 21.16
CA ASN A 349 -56.22 -62.33 20.66
C ASN A 349 -54.92 -61.55 20.89
N GLU A 350 -54.28 -61.69 22.06
CA GLU A 350 -52.96 -61.11 22.34
C GLU A 350 -51.90 -61.62 21.35
N LEU A 351 -51.89 -62.93 21.06
CA LEU A 351 -50.97 -63.53 20.10
C LEU A 351 -51.20 -62.99 18.66
N GLN A 352 -52.46 -62.78 18.26
CA GLN A 352 -52.77 -62.20 16.95
C GLN A 352 -52.33 -60.73 16.83
N GLN A 353 -52.45 -59.96 17.91
CA GLN A 353 -51.97 -58.59 17.95
C GLN A 353 -50.45 -58.49 17.86
N HIS A 354 -49.73 -59.33 18.62
CA HIS A 354 -48.27 -59.41 18.52
C HIS A 354 -47.77 -59.84 17.13
N LYS A 355 -48.49 -60.75 16.44
CA LYS A 355 -48.17 -61.14 15.05
C LYS A 355 -48.30 -59.98 14.06
N LYS A 356 -49.32 -59.12 14.21
CA LYS A 356 -49.49 -57.94 13.35
C LYS A 356 -48.37 -56.91 13.56
N GLU A 357 -48.02 -56.65 14.83
CA GLU A 357 -46.92 -55.73 15.16
C GLU A 357 -45.57 -56.25 14.66
N PHE A 358 -45.33 -57.56 14.76
CA PHE A 358 -44.12 -58.21 14.22
C PHE A 358 -44.01 -58.07 12.69
N ALA A 359 -45.11 -58.29 11.96
CA ALA A 359 -45.13 -58.12 10.51
C ALA A 359 -44.84 -56.67 10.07
N ALA A 360 -45.30 -55.68 10.84
CA ALA A 360 -45.03 -54.27 10.57
C ALA A 360 -43.55 -53.90 10.82
N LEU A 361 -42.97 -54.37 11.93
CA LEU A 361 -41.54 -54.16 12.24
C LEU A 361 -40.63 -54.83 11.20
N LYS A 362 -40.98 -56.03 10.74
CA LYS A 362 -40.24 -56.74 9.69
C LYS A 362 -40.22 -55.97 8.37
N LYS A 363 -41.37 -55.42 7.94
CA LYS A 363 -41.44 -54.57 6.74
C LYS A 363 -40.60 -53.30 6.88
N LYS A 364 -40.60 -52.67 8.05
CA LYS A 364 -39.81 -51.46 8.32
C LYS A 364 -38.30 -51.73 8.30
N ALA A 365 -37.86 -52.86 8.88
CA ALA A 365 -36.47 -53.28 8.82
C ALA A 365 -36.00 -53.58 7.39
N GLN A 366 -36.86 -54.16 6.56
CA GLN A 366 -36.55 -54.48 5.17
C GLN A 366 -36.40 -53.22 4.29
N ALA A 367 -37.25 -52.22 4.47
CA ALA A 367 -37.14 -50.94 3.77
C ALA A 367 -35.86 -50.18 4.15
N LEU A 368 -35.51 -50.12 5.44
CA LEU A 368 -34.26 -49.49 5.91
C LEU A 368 -33.01 -50.17 5.36
N GLN A 369 -33.08 -51.48 5.11
CA GLN A 369 -31.97 -52.24 4.53
C GLN A 369 -31.77 -51.95 3.03
N GLU A 370 -32.85 -51.65 2.29
CA GLU A 370 -32.80 -51.22 0.90
C GLU A 370 -32.23 -49.80 0.78
N ASP A 371 -32.72 -48.86 1.62
CA ASP A 371 -32.24 -47.47 1.68
C ASP A 371 -30.74 -47.38 2.00
N LYS A 372 -30.27 -48.20 2.95
CA LYS A 372 -28.85 -48.32 3.30
C LYS A 372 -28.01 -48.77 2.10
N SER A 373 -28.45 -49.75 1.33
CA SER A 373 -27.68 -50.26 0.19
C SER A 373 -27.56 -49.19 -0.92
N GLU A 374 -28.60 -48.38 -1.10
CA GLU A 374 -28.59 -47.27 -2.06
C GLU A 374 -27.65 -46.14 -1.62
N LEU A 375 -27.66 -45.79 -0.33
CA LEU A 375 -26.76 -44.80 0.25
C LEU A 375 -25.29 -45.26 0.21
N GLU A 376 -25.02 -46.53 0.48
CA GLU A 376 -23.67 -47.11 0.38
C GLU A 376 -23.15 -47.05 -1.08
N ALA A 377 -24.00 -47.34 -2.07
CA ALA A 377 -23.63 -47.22 -3.49
C ALA A 377 -23.32 -45.76 -3.91
N LYS A 378 -24.11 -44.79 -3.43
CA LYS A 378 -23.87 -43.35 -3.65
C LYS A 378 -22.57 -42.89 -2.99
N LEU A 379 -22.32 -43.30 -1.75
CA LEU A 379 -21.09 -42.99 -1.01
C LEU A 379 -19.85 -43.54 -1.74
N THR A 380 -19.89 -44.79 -2.20
CA THR A 380 -18.75 -45.42 -2.90
C THR A 380 -18.42 -44.71 -4.22
N THR A 381 -19.44 -44.16 -4.88
CA THR A 381 -19.27 -43.39 -6.13
C THR A 381 -18.60 -42.04 -5.83
N LYS A 382 -19.07 -41.33 -4.80
CA LYS A 382 -18.51 -40.04 -4.38
C LYS A 382 -17.08 -40.16 -3.84
N GLU A 383 -16.74 -41.24 -3.15
CA GLU A 383 -15.37 -41.50 -2.69
C GLU A 383 -14.39 -41.66 -3.86
N LYS A 384 -14.80 -42.31 -4.95
CA LYS A 384 -13.97 -42.45 -6.16
C LYS A 384 -13.77 -41.12 -6.89
N GLU A 385 -14.81 -40.28 -6.95
CA GLU A 385 -14.71 -38.91 -7.51
C GLU A 385 -13.75 -38.05 -6.69
N LEU A 386 -13.83 -38.13 -5.36
CA LEU A 386 -12.95 -37.41 -4.44
C LEU A 386 -11.49 -37.85 -4.57
N GLU A 387 -11.24 -39.16 -4.70
CA GLU A 387 -9.90 -39.71 -4.86
C GLU A 387 -9.26 -39.30 -6.20
N ALA A 388 -10.04 -39.22 -7.27
CA ALA A 388 -9.59 -38.72 -8.57
C ALA A 388 -9.21 -37.23 -8.51
N ALA A 389 -10.02 -36.40 -7.85
CA ALA A 389 -9.75 -34.97 -7.68
C ALA A 389 -8.48 -34.72 -6.83
N LEU A 390 -8.29 -35.48 -5.75
CA LEU A 390 -7.08 -35.41 -4.91
C LEU A 390 -5.79 -35.72 -5.68
N ARG A 391 -5.81 -36.73 -6.56
CA ARG A 391 -4.65 -37.07 -7.40
C ARG A 391 -4.33 -35.99 -8.42
N GLN A 392 -5.34 -35.30 -8.95
CA GLN A 392 -5.16 -34.19 -9.88
C GLN A 392 -4.54 -32.96 -9.18
N MET A 393 -5.02 -32.63 -7.98
CA MET A 393 -4.50 -31.53 -7.18
C MET A 393 -3.04 -31.76 -6.77
N GLN A 394 -2.69 -32.98 -6.32
CA GLN A 394 -1.31 -33.34 -5.97
C GLN A 394 -0.34 -33.20 -7.15
N LYS A 395 -0.82 -33.46 -8.38
CA LYS A 395 -0.02 -33.26 -9.59
C LYS A 395 0.27 -31.77 -9.84
N GLN A 396 -0.75 -30.92 -9.68
CA GLN A 396 -0.63 -29.47 -9.88
C GLN A 396 0.23 -28.80 -8.79
N GLU A 397 0.12 -29.26 -7.54
CA GLU A 397 0.94 -28.76 -6.43
C GLU A 397 2.43 -29.07 -6.64
N LYS A 398 2.74 -30.25 -7.17
CA LYS A 398 4.11 -30.64 -7.53
C LYS A 398 4.66 -29.79 -8.68
N GLU A 399 3.87 -29.53 -9.72
CA GLU A 399 4.25 -28.65 -10.83
C GLU A 399 4.51 -27.21 -10.36
N LEU A 400 3.71 -26.69 -9.42
CA LEU A 400 3.90 -25.37 -8.82
C LEU A 400 5.16 -25.31 -7.96
N GLN A 401 5.49 -26.39 -7.26
CA GLN A 401 6.68 -26.49 -6.41
C GLN A 401 7.97 -26.53 -7.25
N ASP A 402 7.95 -27.27 -8.36
CA ASP A 402 9.04 -27.32 -9.34
C ASP A 402 9.24 -25.93 -10.01
N LEU A 403 8.14 -25.21 -10.31
CA LEU A 403 8.20 -23.84 -10.84
C LEU A 403 8.81 -22.84 -9.84
N ARG A 404 8.45 -22.96 -8.56
CA ARG A 404 9.02 -22.12 -7.48
C ARG A 404 10.51 -22.36 -7.30
N GLN A 405 10.96 -23.61 -7.33
CA GLN A 405 12.39 -23.92 -7.25
C GLN A 405 13.16 -23.39 -8.47
N ALA A 406 12.59 -23.49 -9.67
CA ALA A 406 13.19 -22.94 -10.88
C ALA A 406 13.31 -21.41 -10.82
N SER A 407 12.23 -20.72 -10.40
CA SER A 407 12.20 -19.26 -10.19
C SER A 407 13.23 -18.83 -9.15
N GLN A 408 13.32 -19.53 -8.01
CA GLN A 408 14.25 -19.19 -6.93
C GLN A 408 15.73 -19.39 -7.35
N SER A 409 16.03 -20.38 -8.20
CA SER A 409 17.36 -20.54 -8.79
C SER A 409 17.73 -19.39 -9.73
N GLN A 410 16.77 -18.88 -10.51
CA GLN A 410 16.97 -17.72 -11.38
C GLN A 410 17.19 -16.44 -10.57
N THR A 411 16.39 -16.21 -9.53
CA THR A 411 16.55 -15.04 -8.66
C THR A 411 17.91 -15.04 -7.96
N ASN A 412 18.38 -16.19 -7.49
CA ASN A 412 19.71 -16.32 -6.88
C ASN A 412 20.85 -16.07 -7.88
N SER A 413 20.67 -16.48 -9.15
CA SER A 413 21.64 -16.20 -10.21
C SER A 413 21.68 -14.71 -10.60
N GLU A 414 20.53 -14.03 -10.58
CA GLU A 414 20.42 -12.59 -10.85
C GLU A 414 21.03 -11.78 -9.70
N ILE A 415 20.80 -12.18 -8.45
CA ILE A 415 21.42 -11.58 -7.26
C ILE A 415 22.95 -11.72 -7.34
N ALA A 416 23.48 -12.91 -7.62
CA ALA A 416 24.91 -13.13 -7.76
C ALA A 416 25.54 -12.28 -8.89
N ARG A 417 24.79 -12.08 -9.99
CA ARG A 417 25.22 -11.22 -11.10
C ARG A 417 25.23 -9.74 -10.71
N LEU A 418 24.19 -9.26 -10.03
CA LEU A 418 24.11 -7.89 -9.55
C LEU A 418 25.17 -7.59 -8.49
N GLU A 419 25.48 -8.56 -7.62
CA GLU A 419 26.58 -8.46 -6.66
C GLU A 419 27.94 -8.34 -7.36
N ALA A 420 28.18 -9.10 -8.43
CA ALA A 420 29.39 -8.99 -9.24
C ALA A 420 29.49 -7.62 -9.97
N GLU A 421 28.36 -7.08 -10.44
CA GLU A 421 28.30 -5.76 -11.07
C GLU A 421 28.53 -4.62 -10.06
N VAL A 422 28.01 -4.76 -8.84
CA VAL A 422 28.30 -3.83 -7.73
C VAL A 422 29.78 -3.87 -7.34
N GLN A 423 30.40 -5.06 -7.29
CA GLN A 423 31.83 -5.17 -7.01
C GLN A 423 32.69 -4.53 -8.11
N SER A 424 32.34 -4.78 -9.37
CA SER A 424 32.97 -4.16 -10.55
C SER A 424 32.92 -2.64 -10.49
N THR A 425 31.72 -2.08 -10.26
CA THR A 425 31.53 -0.63 -10.16
C THR A 425 32.25 -0.01 -8.96
N GLN A 426 32.29 -0.70 -7.81
CA GLN A 426 33.09 -0.26 -6.66
C GLN A 426 34.60 -0.24 -6.97
N GLN A 427 35.08 -1.20 -7.75
CA GLN A 427 36.49 -1.27 -8.16
C GLN A 427 36.84 -0.15 -9.16
N GLU A 428 35.92 0.18 -10.07
CA GLU A 428 36.03 1.32 -10.97
C GLU A 428 35.98 2.66 -10.21
N LEU A 429 35.18 2.75 -9.16
CA LEU A 429 35.10 3.95 -8.31
C LEU A 429 36.39 4.13 -7.50
N LYS A 430 36.98 3.03 -7.00
CA LYS A 430 38.31 3.05 -6.38
C LYS A 430 39.40 3.51 -7.35
N SER A 431 39.40 3.05 -8.59
CA SER A 431 40.40 3.47 -9.58
C SER A 431 40.22 4.94 -9.99
N LYS A 432 38.97 5.42 -10.13
CA LYS A 432 38.67 6.84 -10.38
C LYS A 432 39.09 7.74 -9.21
N ASN A 433 38.88 7.31 -7.97
CA ASN A 433 39.34 8.05 -6.79
C ASN A 433 40.87 8.10 -6.69
N ALA A 434 41.57 7.01 -7.05
CA ALA A 434 43.02 7.01 -7.12
C ALA A 434 43.54 7.99 -8.20
N ALA A 435 42.90 8.02 -9.37
CA ALA A 435 43.24 8.97 -10.43
C ALA A 435 42.94 10.42 -10.03
N LEU A 436 41.85 10.66 -9.27
CA LEU A 436 41.53 11.97 -8.72
C LEU A 436 42.60 12.43 -7.73
N SER A 437 43.04 11.55 -6.83
CA SER A 437 44.12 11.84 -5.87
C SER A 437 45.45 12.13 -6.56
N GLU A 438 45.76 11.43 -7.66
CA GLU A 438 46.95 11.72 -8.46
C GLU A 438 46.85 13.08 -9.17
N LEU A 439 45.64 13.44 -9.62
CA LEU A 439 45.35 14.75 -10.20
C LEU A 439 45.47 15.87 -9.16
N GLU A 440 44.97 15.66 -7.94
CA GLU A 440 45.12 16.56 -6.80
C GLU A 440 46.59 16.74 -6.44
N ALA A 441 47.37 15.66 -6.35
CA ALA A 441 48.81 15.72 -6.14
C ALA A 441 49.57 16.40 -7.29
N LYS A 442 48.99 16.43 -8.49
CA LYS A 442 49.53 17.16 -9.65
C LYS A 442 49.18 18.65 -9.58
N VAL A 443 47.96 19.00 -9.14
CA VAL A 443 47.56 20.38 -8.85
C VAL A 443 48.45 20.95 -7.75
N GLU A 444 48.67 20.21 -6.66
CA GLU A 444 49.54 20.63 -5.56
C GLU A 444 51.01 20.81 -6.00
N ARG A 445 51.50 19.94 -6.90
CA ARG A 445 52.81 20.10 -7.56
C ARG A 445 52.88 21.31 -8.50
N LEU A 446 51.77 21.69 -9.12
CA LEU A 446 51.68 22.87 -9.99
C LEU A 446 51.56 24.15 -9.16
N ASP A 447 50.82 24.12 -8.05
CA ASP A 447 50.72 25.22 -7.10
C ASP A 447 52.06 25.50 -6.43
N SER A 448 52.77 24.46 -5.98
CA SER A 448 54.13 24.61 -5.44
C SER A 448 55.14 25.13 -6.49
N LYS A 449 54.98 24.77 -7.78
CA LYS A 449 55.74 25.41 -8.88
C LYS A 449 55.32 26.86 -9.11
N ALA A 450 54.04 27.18 -9.03
CA ALA A 450 53.54 28.54 -9.14
C ALA A 450 54.07 29.41 -7.99
N ASP A 451 54.14 28.88 -6.78
CA ASP A 451 54.75 29.52 -5.61
C ASP A 451 56.26 29.71 -5.79
N GLN A 452 56.97 28.72 -6.37
CA GLN A 452 58.38 28.88 -6.74
C GLN A 452 58.58 29.99 -7.77
N TYR A 453 57.75 30.05 -8.83
CA TYR A 453 57.80 31.13 -9.80
C TYR A 453 57.42 32.48 -9.21
N GLN A 454 56.48 32.54 -8.25
CA GLN A 454 56.17 33.75 -7.50
C GLN A 454 57.34 34.18 -6.59
N GLN A 455 58.07 33.24 -6.00
CA GLN A 455 59.27 33.54 -5.20
C GLN A 455 60.43 34.01 -6.09
N GLU A 456 60.61 33.45 -7.29
CA GLU A 456 61.57 33.96 -8.29
C GLU A 456 61.15 35.34 -8.80
N LEU A 457 59.87 35.59 -9.06
CA LEU A 457 59.33 36.91 -9.39
C LEU A 457 59.56 37.90 -8.24
N LYS A 458 59.41 37.48 -6.98
CA LYS A 458 59.74 38.29 -5.80
C LYS A 458 61.24 38.58 -5.70
N LYS A 459 62.13 37.64 -6.04
CA LYS A 459 63.58 37.89 -6.09
C LYS A 459 63.98 38.85 -7.21
N VAL A 460 63.34 38.75 -8.37
CA VAL A 460 63.53 39.67 -9.51
C VAL A 460 62.93 41.06 -9.23
N GLN A 461 61.80 41.13 -8.51
CA GLN A 461 61.20 42.40 -8.05
C GLN A 461 61.95 43.02 -6.86
N GLN A 462 62.55 42.22 -5.99
CA GLN A 462 63.39 42.69 -4.88
C GLN A 462 64.76 43.23 -5.34
N ALA A 463 65.25 42.81 -6.51
CA ALA A 463 66.40 43.44 -7.15
C ALA A 463 66.09 44.81 -7.78
N ALA A 464 64.82 45.23 -7.83
CA ALA A 464 64.37 46.45 -8.49
C ALA A 464 63.63 47.44 -7.57
N SER A 465 63.66 47.27 -6.24
CA SER A 465 62.90 48.15 -5.33
C SER A 465 63.58 48.32 -3.96
N GLU A 466 64.86 48.66 -3.95
CA GLU A 466 65.45 49.38 -2.81
C GLU A 466 65.07 50.86 -2.91
N THR A 467 63.93 51.25 -2.34
CA THR A 467 63.69 52.50 -1.58
C THR A 467 62.20 52.74 -1.41
N SER A 468 61.64 52.30 -0.29
CA SER A 468 60.43 52.93 0.27
C SER A 468 60.31 52.58 1.75
N THR A 469 60.46 53.58 2.60
CA THR A 469 60.31 53.48 4.06
C THR A 469 58.83 53.32 4.48
N PRO A 470 58.52 52.54 5.55
CA PRO A 470 57.14 52.34 6.00
C PRO A 470 56.55 53.57 6.71
N GLY A 471 55.25 53.80 6.52
CA GLY A 471 54.47 54.89 7.13
C GLY A 471 54.16 54.73 8.64
N PRO A 472 53.39 55.66 9.24
CA PRO A 472 53.22 55.77 10.68
C PRO A 472 52.26 54.71 11.26
N ARG A 473 52.37 54.39 12.56
CA ARG A 473 51.53 53.44 13.30
C ARG A 473 51.12 53.98 14.67
N ILE A 474 49.93 53.61 15.16
CA ILE A 474 49.35 54.07 16.44
C ILE A 474 49.01 52.85 17.30
N GLU A 475 49.34 52.91 18.59
CA GLU A 475 49.04 51.88 19.59
C GLU A 475 48.43 52.53 20.85
N ILE A 476 47.29 52.02 21.33
CA ILE A 476 46.64 52.52 22.56
C ILE A 476 47.05 51.64 23.73
N ILE A 477 47.58 52.25 24.80
CA ILE A 477 48.15 51.58 25.96
C ILE A 477 47.12 51.51 27.09
N GLU A 478 46.39 52.59 27.35
CA GLU A 478 45.28 52.62 28.30
C GLU A 478 44.07 53.36 27.76
N PRO A 479 42.84 52.84 27.98
CA PRO A 479 42.51 51.60 28.70
C PRO A 479 42.70 50.31 27.86
N PRO A 480 42.85 49.13 28.50
CA PRO A 480 43.00 47.86 27.79
C PRO A 480 41.74 47.54 26.98
N MET A 481 41.93 47.27 25.68
CA MET A 481 40.84 47.07 24.72
C MET A 481 40.40 45.59 24.72
N VAL A 482 39.11 45.32 24.91
CA VAL A 482 38.56 43.96 24.89
C VAL A 482 37.80 43.74 23.59
N MET A 483 37.99 42.58 22.96
CA MET A 483 37.27 42.24 21.72
C MET A 483 35.83 41.81 22.02
N SER A 484 34.85 42.51 21.46
CA SER A 484 33.44 42.12 21.53
C SER A 484 33.17 40.90 20.64
N LYS A 485 32.54 39.86 21.20
CA LYS A 485 32.29 38.57 20.52
C LYS A 485 31.28 38.62 19.37
N THR A 486 30.62 39.76 19.10
CA THR A 486 29.47 39.76 18.18
C THR A 486 29.53 40.69 16.98
N ARG A 487 30.59 41.50 16.73
CA ARG A 487 30.69 42.27 15.47
C ARG A 487 32.05 42.94 15.13
N GLY A 488 33.16 42.52 15.74
CA GLY A 488 34.51 42.97 15.32
C GLY A 488 34.89 44.44 15.61
N VAL A 489 34.11 45.16 16.44
CA VAL A 489 34.42 46.52 16.90
C VAL A 489 35.05 46.47 18.29
N GLN A 490 36.12 47.24 18.53
CA GLN A 490 36.82 47.30 19.83
C GLN A 490 36.02 48.14 20.84
N ILE A 491 35.77 47.58 22.03
CA ILE A 491 34.93 48.18 23.07
C ILE A 491 35.73 48.36 24.35
N VAL A 492 35.51 49.50 25.02
CA VAL A 492 36.09 49.84 26.32
C VAL A 492 34.97 50.11 27.33
N GLU A 493 34.93 49.34 28.41
CA GLU A 493 33.95 49.46 29.49
C GLU A 493 34.33 50.55 30.51
N VAL A 494 33.36 51.36 30.94
CA VAL A 494 33.58 52.47 31.90
C VAL A 494 32.64 52.35 33.10
N ARG A 495 33.16 52.52 34.33
CA ARG A 495 32.38 52.52 35.59
C ARG A 495 31.47 53.76 35.69
N TYR A 496 30.31 53.59 36.34
CA TYR A 496 29.26 54.62 36.47
C TYR A 496 29.75 55.90 37.18
N GLY A 497 29.41 57.08 36.64
CA GLY A 497 29.62 58.38 37.30
C GLY A 497 30.89 59.16 36.93
N VAL A 498 31.69 58.70 35.96
CA VAL A 498 32.91 59.41 35.52
C VAL A 498 32.61 60.30 34.30
N ALA A 499 32.89 61.60 34.39
CA ALA A 499 32.55 62.59 33.36
C ALA A 499 33.51 62.55 32.14
N ASP A 500 34.75 62.14 32.34
CA ASP A 500 35.82 62.09 31.34
C ASP A 500 36.70 60.83 31.50
N ARG A 501 37.09 60.21 30.39
CA ARG A 501 38.00 59.07 30.35
C ARG A 501 39.31 59.47 29.74
N GLU A 502 40.40 59.11 30.42
CA GLU A 502 41.74 59.39 29.94
C GLU A 502 42.24 58.27 29.02
N ILE A 503 42.87 58.66 27.92
CA ILE A 503 43.39 57.78 26.87
C ILE A 503 44.89 58.04 26.76
N ILE A 504 45.68 56.98 26.87
CA ILE A 504 47.14 57.02 26.74
C ILE A 504 47.54 56.09 25.60
N GLY A 505 48.33 56.59 24.67
CA GLY A 505 48.79 55.81 23.52
C GLY A 505 50.17 56.25 23.04
N LYS A 506 50.76 55.44 22.16
CA LYS A 506 52.06 55.68 21.55
C LYS A 506 51.95 55.69 20.03
N VAL A 507 52.61 56.64 19.38
CA VAL A 507 52.64 56.80 17.93
C VAL A 507 54.08 56.63 17.45
N TYR A 508 54.26 55.77 16.46
CA TYR A 508 55.54 55.51 15.83
C TYR A 508 55.52 56.02 14.38
N ALA A 509 56.34 57.03 14.08
CA ALA A 509 56.41 57.67 12.77
C ALA A 509 57.89 57.84 12.35
N PRO A 510 58.47 56.89 11.60
CA PRO A 510 59.90 56.91 11.23
C PRO A 510 60.31 58.16 10.43
N ALA A 511 59.40 58.72 9.64
CA ALA A 511 59.60 59.94 8.85
C ALA A 511 59.35 61.24 9.65
N GLY A 512 59.06 61.14 10.96
CA GLY A 512 58.68 62.25 11.83
C GLY A 512 57.18 62.52 11.81
N LEU A 513 56.58 62.72 12.98
CA LEU A 513 55.17 63.01 13.14
C LEU A 513 54.87 64.47 12.78
N LEU A 514 53.82 64.70 11.99
CA LEU A 514 53.35 66.04 11.62
C LEU A 514 52.21 66.49 12.53
N ALA A 515 51.23 65.62 12.78
CA ALA A 515 50.10 65.91 13.68
C ALA A 515 49.47 64.63 14.23
N LEU A 516 48.97 64.69 15.47
CA LEU A 516 48.09 63.69 16.06
C LEU A 516 46.78 64.35 16.49
N LYS A 517 45.66 63.82 16.02
CA LYS A 517 44.31 64.34 16.35
C LYS A 517 43.44 63.26 16.95
N ILE A 518 42.75 63.58 18.05
CA ILE A 518 41.75 62.74 18.69
C ILE A 518 40.40 63.43 18.58
N ASN A 519 39.44 62.77 17.95
CA ASN A 519 38.11 63.33 17.65
C ASN A 519 38.16 64.73 16.99
N GLY A 520 39.20 64.97 16.18
CA GLY A 520 39.41 66.21 15.45
C GLY A 520 40.25 67.28 16.18
N GLN A 521 40.54 67.12 17.48
CA GLN A 521 41.39 68.04 18.25
C GLN A 521 42.84 67.58 18.30
N GLU A 522 43.77 68.50 18.06
CA GLU A 522 45.21 68.25 18.01
C GLU A 522 45.79 68.07 19.43
N GLN A 523 46.67 67.08 19.58
CA GLN A 523 47.21 66.67 20.88
C GLN A 523 48.73 66.82 20.89
N GLU A 524 49.27 67.26 22.03
CA GLU A 524 50.71 67.30 22.26
C GLU A 524 51.24 65.88 22.46
N VAL A 525 52.30 65.53 21.72
CA VAL A 525 52.95 64.23 21.76
C VAL A 525 54.39 64.42 22.22
N GLN A 526 54.81 63.65 23.22
CA GLN A 526 56.16 63.72 23.77
C GLN A 526 57.17 63.15 22.76
N GLU A 527 58.46 63.49 22.89
CA GLU A 527 59.53 63.04 21.97
C GLU A 527 59.65 61.50 21.86
N THR A 528 59.19 60.77 22.87
CA THR A 528 59.13 59.31 22.90
C THR A 528 57.97 58.72 22.09
N GLY A 529 57.12 59.56 21.50
CA GLY A 529 55.91 59.19 20.76
C GLY A 529 54.68 58.98 21.64
N LEU A 530 54.75 59.24 22.95
CA LEU A 530 53.67 59.04 23.90
C LEU A 530 52.71 60.25 23.95
N PHE A 531 51.40 59.99 23.96
CA PHE A 531 50.36 61.02 24.11
C PHE A 531 49.35 60.63 25.20
N ARG A 532 48.75 61.65 25.82
CA ARG A 532 47.70 61.50 26.86
C ARG A 532 46.61 62.53 26.63
N SER A 533 45.35 62.11 26.57
CA SER A 533 44.22 62.99 26.31
C SER A 533 42.97 62.57 27.09
N LYS A 534 42.17 63.53 27.55
CA LYS A 534 40.93 63.29 28.29
C LYS A 534 39.73 63.48 27.37
N VAL A 535 38.89 62.44 27.24
CA VAL A 535 37.72 62.43 26.36
C VAL A 535 36.43 62.34 27.18
N PRO A 536 35.46 63.26 27.03
CA PRO A 536 34.23 63.27 27.82
C PRO A 536 33.30 62.09 27.46
N VAL A 537 32.72 61.45 28.48
CA VAL A 537 31.83 60.28 28.33
C VAL A 537 30.37 60.76 28.33
N LEU A 538 29.97 61.49 27.28
CA LEU A 538 28.60 62.01 27.12
C LEU A 538 27.77 61.07 26.24
N ARG A 539 26.47 60.90 26.57
CA ARG A 539 25.55 59.96 25.87
C ARG A 539 25.46 60.15 24.35
N SER A 540 25.81 61.33 23.82
CA SER A 540 25.73 61.69 22.40
C SER A 540 27.00 61.44 21.58
N ASN A 541 28.16 61.12 22.19
CA ASN A 541 29.39 60.89 21.42
C ASN A 541 30.28 59.81 22.06
N ARG A 542 30.01 58.54 21.74
CA ARG A 542 30.71 57.36 22.31
C ARG A 542 31.81 56.80 21.42
N ASN A 543 32.00 57.34 20.22
CA ASN A 543 33.00 56.87 19.25
C ASN A 543 34.26 57.73 19.36
N VAL A 544 35.41 57.10 19.56
CA VAL A 544 36.71 57.77 19.66
C VAL A 544 37.57 57.41 18.47
N ARG A 545 37.99 58.42 17.70
CA ARG A 545 38.82 58.31 16.50
C ARG A 545 40.16 59.03 16.70
N VAL A 546 41.25 58.29 16.57
CA VAL A 546 42.62 58.79 16.66
C VAL A 546 43.28 58.75 15.28
N VAL A 547 43.85 59.87 14.84
CA VAL A 547 44.48 60.01 13.52
C VAL A 547 45.87 60.61 13.65
N ALA A 548 46.89 59.89 13.20
CA ALA A 548 48.26 60.37 13.09
C ALA A 548 48.61 60.63 11.62
N VAL A 549 49.32 61.71 11.35
CA VAL A 549 49.83 62.06 10.03
C VAL A 549 51.32 62.32 10.15
N ASP A 550 52.13 61.70 9.29
CA ASP A 550 53.58 61.95 9.25
C ASP A 550 53.95 63.11 8.33
N LYS A 551 55.21 63.54 8.36
CA LYS A 551 55.72 64.65 7.54
C LYS A 551 55.76 64.35 6.03
N GLN A 552 55.54 63.09 5.63
CA GLN A 552 55.39 62.68 4.23
C GLN A 552 53.92 62.61 3.79
N GLY A 553 52.97 62.97 4.67
CA GLY A 553 51.54 63.01 4.39
C GLY A 553 50.83 61.67 4.53
N GLN A 554 51.51 60.61 5.00
CA GLN A 554 50.91 59.29 5.21
C GLN A 554 50.14 59.28 6.54
N ARG A 555 48.99 58.59 6.56
CA ARG A 555 48.03 58.64 7.68
C ARG A 555 47.79 57.28 8.29
N ALA A 556 47.76 57.23 9.63
CA ALA A 556 47.31 56.07 10.40
C ALA A 556 46.06 56.44 11.21
N VAL A 557 45.08 55.54 11.29
CA VAL A 557 43.78 55.76 11.96
C VAL A 557 43.42 54.58 12.85
N THR A 558 42.87 54.86 14.03
CA THR A 558 42.32 53.85 14.97
C THR A 558 41.02 54.36 15.59
N GLU A 559 40.00 53.50 15.69
CA GLU A 559 38.64 53.83 16.16
C GLU A 559 38.11 52.80 17.17
N PHE A 560 37.45 53.25 18.24
CA PHE A 560 36.82 52.38 19.25
C PHE A 560 35.67 53.07 20.01
N ILE A 561 34.83 52.27 20.69
CA ILE A 561 33.57 52.73 21.34
C ILE A 561 33.61 52.54 22.88
N LEU A 562 33.06 53.50 23.62
CA LEU A 562 32.90 53.45 25.09
C LEU A 562 31.48 52.97 25.49
N THR A 563 31.34 51.93 26.33
CA THR A 563 30.03 51.34 26.77
C THR A 563 29.85 51.28 28.30
N SER A 564 28.59 51.18 28.78
CA SER A 564 28.20 51.09 30.20
C SER A 564 27.26 49.90 30.47
N ASP A 565 27.30 49.35 31.69
CA ASP A 565 26.69 48.07 32.14
C ASP A 565 25.14 47.91 32.04
N SER A 566 24.37 48.90 31.57
CA SER A 566 22.91 48.76 31.47
C SER A 566 22.42 47.98 30.25
N ASP A 567 23.32 47.55 29.36
CA ASP A 567 22.95 46.95 28.06
C ASP A 567 23.20 45.42 27.99
N GLN A 568 23.59 44.76 29.11
CA GLN A 568 23.83 43.29 29.15
C GLN A 568 22.68 42.44 29.73
N ALA A 569 21.54 43.05 30.09
CA ALA A 569 20.44 42.33 30.75
C ALA A 569 19.38 41.71 29.80
N ALA A 570 19.63 41.58 28.49
CA ALA A 570 18.60 41.19 27.52
C ALA A 570 18.87 39.89 26.72
N GLU A 571 19.98 39.17 26.93
CA GLU A 571 20.32 37.99 26.10
C GLU A 571 20.79 36.76 26.90
N ALA A 572 20.45 36.66 28.19
CA ALA A 572 20.87 35.56 29.06
C ALA A 572 19.69 34.78 29.67
N GLU A 573 18.72 34.36 28.85
CA GLU A 573 17.78 33.29 29.21
C GLU A 573 17.53 32.40 27.99
N THR A 574 18.36 31.37 27.80
CA THR A 574 17.99 30.10 27.15
C THR A 574 19.19 29.16 27.13
N GLY A 575 19.29 28.28 28.12
CA GLY A 575 20.22 27.15 28.07
C GLY A 575 20.43 26.46 29.42
N ALA A 576 19.97 25.20 29.51
CA ALA A 576 20.00 24.28 30.65
C ALA A 576 18.91 24.56 31.70
N ILE A 577 18.06 23.62 32.09
CA ILE A 577 18.42 22.35 32.78
C ILE A 577 17.36 21.26 32.46
N ALA A 578 17.84 20.03 32.23
CA ALA A 578 17.06 18.80 32.35
C ALA A 578 17.45 18.10 33.66
N ASP A 579 16.47 17.86 34.54
CA ASP A 579 16.21 16.63 35.31
C ASP A 579 15.36 16.92 36.55
N ARG A 580 14.14 16.35 36.60
CA ARG A 580 13.58 15.52 37.69
C ARG A 580 12.07 15.37 37.53
N ALA A 581 11.62 14.12 37.72
CA ALA A 581 10.25 13.67 37.72
C ALA A 581 9.42 14.22 38.90
N GLY A 582 8.13 14.46 38.65
CA GLY A 582 7.06 14.72 39.61
C GLY A 582 5.79 15.18 38.86
N PRO A 583 4.59 14.69 39.20
CA PRO A 583 3.41 14.80 38.35
C PRO A 583 2.74 16.15 38.56
N ASP A 584 3.11 17.15 37.76
CA ASP A 584 2.32 18.38 37.69
C ASP A 584 1.17 18.17 36.71
N SER A 585 -0.02 18.25 37.30
CA SER A 585 -1.31 18.41 36.67
C SER A 585 -1.29 19.58 35.67
N GLU A 586 -0.87 19.32 34.43
CA GLU A 586 -1.26 20.17 33.32
C GLU A 586 -2.77 20.02 33.15
N LYS A 587 -3.52 21.07 33.52
CA LYS A 587 -4.94 21.16 33.19
C LYS A 587 -5.12 20.77 31.71
N PRO A 588 -6.05 19.87 31.38
CA PRO A 588 -6.22 19.37 30.02
C PRO A 588 -6.37 20.54 29.05
N VAL A 589 -5.41 20.68 28.13
CA VAL A 589 -5.47 21.67 27.06
C VAL A 589 -6.53 21.20 26.07
N PHE A 590 -7.76 21.68 26.25
CA PHE A 590 -8.84 21.44 25.29
C PHE A 590 -8.62 22.33 24.07
N PHE A 591 -8.46 21.68 22.92
CA PHE A 591 -8.39 22.36 21.64
C PHE A 591 -9.80 22.49 21.07
N ASP A 592 -10.17 23.69 20.62
CA ASP A 592 -11.39 23.93 19.84
C ASP A 592 -11.27 23.21 18.48
N ILE A 593 -11.78 21.98 18.43
CA ILE A 593 -11.77 21.03 17.30
C ILE A 593 -13.15 20.39 17.25
N ASP A 594 -13.79 20.39 16.08
CA ASP A 594 -15.06 19.71 15.86
C ASP A 594 -14.83 18.21 15.62
N PHE A 595 -15.12 17.39 16.63
CA PHE A 595 -15.03 15.94 16.52
C PHE A 595 -16.31 15.31 15.95
N GLY A 596 -17.41 16.06 15.83
CA GLY A 596 -18.71 15.53 15.40
C GLY A 596 -19.55 14.94 16.53
N ARG A 597 -20.66 14.28 16.18
CA ARG A 597 -21.57 13.65 17.16
C ARG A 597 -21.16 12.20 17.40
N TYR A 598 -21.40 11.71 18.61
CA TYR A 598 -21.03 10.35 19.01
C TYR A 598 -22.26 9.51 19.30
N TYR A 599 -22.27 8.31 18.73
CA TYR A 599 -23.31 7.30 18.89
C TYR A 599 -22.68 6.01 19.39
N ALA A 600 -23.42 5.26 20.20
CA ALA A 600 -23.01 3.93 20.64
C ALA A 600 -24.10 2.89 20.44
N LEU A 601 -23.72 1.70 20.01
CA LEU A 601 -24.51 0.48 20.11
C LEU A 601 -23.84 -0.42 21.14
N VAL A 602 -24.48 -0.65 22.28
CA VAL A 602 -23.92 -1.43 23.39
C VAL A 602 -24.77 -2.69 23.56
N ILE A 603 -24.14 -3.85 23.42
CA ILE A 603 -24.80 -5.16 23.40
C ILE A 603 -24.23 -6.00 24.55
N GLY A 604 -25.10 -6.52 25.40
CA GLY A 604 -24.75 -7.42 26.49
C GLY A 604 -25.66 -8.64 26.53
N ASN A 605 -25.13 -9.81 26.19
CA ASN A 605 -25.89 -11.06 26.12
C ASN A 605 -25.45 -12.01 27.22
N THR A 606 -26.38 -12.34 28.11
CA THR A 606 -26.16 -13.19 29.28
C THR A 606 -27.06 -14.42 29.24
N ASN A 607 -28.34 -14.27 28.91
CA ASN A 607 -29.34 -15.34 28.97
C ASN A 607 -29.53 -16.01 27.60
N TYR A 608 -28.87 -17.13 27.37
CA TYR A 608 -28.86 -17.82 26.09
C TYR A 608 -29.87 -18.97 26.03
N THR A 609 -30.58 -19.10 24.90
CA THR A 609 -31.59 -20.16 24.74
C THR A 609 -30.97 -21.55 24.58
N HIS A 610 -29.82 -21.65 23.92
CA HIS A 610 -29.18 -22.92 23.56
C HIS A 610 -27.69 -22.99 23.92
N LEU A 611 -27.15 -21.95 24.57
CA LEU A 611 -25.76 -21.87 25.03
C LEU A 611 -25.73 -21.66 26.55
N PRO A 612 -24.60 -21.92 27.22
CA PRO A 612 -24.45 -21.58 28.64
C PRO A 612 -24.58 -20.08 28.86
N ASP A 613 -25.21 -19.68 29.96
CA ASP A 613 -25.31 -18.27 30.33
C ASP A 613 -23.96 -17.68 30.75
N LEU A 614 -23.81 -16.35 30.60
CA LEU A 614 -22.64 -15.60 31.04
C LEU A 614 -22.94 -14.76 32.28
N GLU A 615 -21.98 -14.59 33.18
CA GLU A 615 -22.27 -13.94 34.47
C GLU A 615 -22.25 -12.40 34.40
N SER A 616 -21.34 -11.81 33.61
CA SER A 616 -21.09 -10.35 33.67
C SER A 616 -21.57 -9.54 32.46
N ALA A 617 -21.78 -10.15 31.29
CA ALA A 617 -21.97 -9.44 30.02
C ALA A 617 -23.08 -8.37 30.03
N ARG A 618 -24.23 -8.65 30.64
CA ARG A 618 -25.32 -7.66 30.79
C ARG A 618 -24.93 -6.47 31.67
N LYS A 619 -24.23 -6.75 32.78
CA LYS A 619 -23.77 -5.72 33.72
C LYS A 619 -22.67 -4.86 33.08
N ASP A 620 -21.74 -5.50 32.37
CA ASP A 620 -20.69 -4.83 31.59
C ASP A 620 -21.29 -3.85 30.57
N ALA A 621 -22.27 -4.30 29.78
CA ALA A 621 -22.97 -3.48 28.81
C ALA A 621 -23.71 -2.29 29.46
N GLN A 622 -24.39 -2.50 30.59
CA GLN A 622 -25.10 -1.43 31.30
C GLN A 622 -24.16 -0.33 31.81
N GLU A 623 -23.03 -0.72 32.40
CA GLU A 623 -22.06 0.24 32.93
C GLU A 623 -21.32 0.97 31.80
N VAL A 624 -20.96 0.28 30.71
CA VAL A 624 -20.36 0.92 29.53
C VAL A 624 -21.31 1.94 28.92
N ALA A 625 -22.59 1.58 28.72
CA ALA A 625 -23.58 2.52 28.19
C ALA A 625 -23.74 3.75 29.09
N SER A 626 -23.88 3.54 30.40
CA SER A 626 -24.03 4.63 31.37
C SER A 626 -22.82 5.57 31.38
N LEU A 627 -21.60 5.03 31.28
CA LEU A 627 -20.36 5.81 31.24
C LEU A 627 -20.24 6.61 29.94
N LEU A 628 -20.55 6.01 28.79
CA LEU A 628 -20.50 6.67 27.48
C LEU A 628 -21.51 7.83 27.39
N GLU A 629 -22.72 7.65 27.92
CA GLU A 629 -23.73 8.71 27.99
C GLU A 629 -23.31 9.83 28.94
N SER A 630 -22.98 9.50 30.19
CA SER A 630 -22.77 10.50 31.25
C SER A 630 -21.46 11.26 31.12
N LYS A 631 -20.37 10.58 30.75
CA LYS A 631 -19.02 11.18 30.71
C LYS A 631 -18.63 11.64 29.32
N TYR A 632 -19.13 11.01 28.26
CA TYR A 632 -18.72 11.28 26.88
C TYR A 632 -19.83 11.78 25.96
N GLY A 633 -21.08 11.85 26.44
CA GLY A 633 -22.20 12.44 25.70
C GLY A 633 -22.64 11.63 24.48
N PHE A 634 -22.40 10.31 24.47
CA PHE A 634 -22.81 9.44 23.38
C PHE A 634 -24.34 9.26 23.38
N ASN A 635 -24.94 9.27 22.18
CA ASN A 635 -26.29 8.78 21.99
C ASN A 635 -26.26 7.24 21.92
N THR A 636 -26.66 6.57 22.99
CA THR A 636 -26.45 5.12 23.16
C THR A 636 -27.73 4.32 22.98
N SER A 637 -27.66 3.30 22.13
CA SER A 637 -28.65 2.22 22.02
C SER A 637 -28.16 1.01 22.80
N LEU A 638 -28.82 0.71 23.93
CA LEU A 638 -28.49 -0.46 24.77
C LEU A 638 -29.39 -1.65 24.41
N LEU A 639 -28.76 -2.75 24.01
CA LEU A 639 -29.41 -4.02 23.71
C LEU A 639 -28.96 -5.09 24.73
N LEU A 640 -29.91 -5.59 25.52
CA LEU A 640 -29.65 -6.65 26.50
C LEU A 640 -30.34 -7.93 26.06
N ASP A 641 -29.61 -9.05 26.13
CA ASP A 641 -30.09 -10.37 25.72
C ASP A 641 -30.72 -10.33 24.30
N ALA A 642 -29.97 -9.77 23.37
CA ALA A 642 -30.44 -9.44 22.03
C ALA A 642 -30.32 -10.63 21.07
N SER A 643 -31.37 -10.83 20.27
CA SER A 643 -31.36 -11.81 19.18
C SER A 643 -30.59 -11.29 17.98
N ARG A 644 -30.33 -12.17 17.00
CA ARG A 644 -29.74 -11.76 15.71
C ARG A 644 -30.53 -10.62 15.05
N TYR A 645 -31.86 -10.71 15.11
CA TYR A 645 -32.74 -9.72 14.48
C TYR A 645 -32.56 -8.35 15.12
N ASP A 646 -32.55 -8.27 16.45
CA ASP A 646 -32.42 -7.03 17.19
C ASP A 646 -31.11 -6.33 16.83
N ILE A 647 -29.99 -7.05 16.89
CA ILE A 647 -28.66 -6.51 16.57
C ILE A 647 -28.59 -5.99 15.13
N LEU A 648 -29.02 -6.78 14.15
CA LEU A 648 -28.94 -6.39 12.73
C LEU A 648 -29.91 -5.26 12.37
N SER A 649 -31.11 -5.26 12.96
CA SER A 649 -32.11 -4.21 12.74
C SER A 649 -31.63 -2.86 13.29
N THR A 650 -31.02 -2.84 14.49
CA THR A 650 -30.43 -1.62 15.07
C THR A 650 -29.23 -1.14 14.28
N LEU A 651 -28.34 -2.04 13.82
CA LEU A 651 -27.24 -1.66 12.92
C LEU A 651 -27.75 -1.06 11.60
N ASN A 652 -28.83 -1.60 11.04
CA ASN A 652 -29.43 -1.05 9.84
C ASN A 652 -30.06 0.32 10.08
N ALA A 653 -30.75 0.52 11.21
CA ALA A 653 -31.30 1.82 11.60
C ALA A 653 -30.20 2.87 11.77
N LEU A 654 -29.11 2.53 12.46
CA LEU A 654 -27.94 3.41 12.60
C LEU A 654 -27.31 3.73 11.24
N ARG A 655 -27.26 2.77 10.30
CA ARG A 655 -26.73 3.02 8.95
C ARG A 655 -27.55 4.07 8.21
N GLU A 656 -28.86 4.08 8.41
CA GLU A 656 -29.78 5.05 7.79
C GLU A 656 -29.73 6.42 8.46
N GLU A 657 -29.44 6.48 9.76
CA GLU A 657 -29.37 7.73 10.53
C GLU A 657 -28.01 8.45 10.44
N LEU A 658 -26.90 7.71 10.48
CA LEU A 658 -25.57 8.28 10.64
C LEU A 658 -24.99 8.90 9.36
N THR A 659 -24.27 10.00 9.53
CA THR A 659 -23.63 10.78 8.46
C THR A 659 -22.11 10.84 8.60
N GLU A 660 -21.41 11.41 7.61
CA GLU A 660 -19.96 11.66 7.60
C GLU A 660 -19.48 12.66 8.68
N LYS A 661 -20.38 13.16 9.53
CA LYS A 661 -20.04 13.97 10.71
C LYS A 661 -20.17 13.20 12.02
N ASP A 662 -20.62 11.95 11.97
CA ASP A 662 -20.95 11.17 13.15
C ASP A 662 -19.93 10.06 13.38
N ASN A 663 -19.75 9.69 14.63
CA ASN A 663 -18.84 8.62 15.06
C ASN A 663 -19.65 7.54 15.79
N LEU A 664 -19.31 6.28 15.56
CA LEU A 664 -20.01 5.13 16.10
C LEU A 664 -19.07 4.24 16.91
N LEU A 665 -19.46 3.93 18.15
CA LEU A 665 -18.86 2.86 18.94
C LEU A 665 -19.82 1.68 19.00
N ILE A 666 -19.32 0.47 18.75
CA ILE A 666 -20.09 -0.76 18.94
C ILE A 666 -19.41 -1.56 20.04
N TYR A 667 -20.04 -1.72 21.19
CA TYR A 667 -19.56 -2.56 22.27
C TYR A 667 -20.35 -3.87 22.27
N TYR A 668 -19.65 -5.00 22.25
CA TYR A 668 -20.26 -6.32 22.30
C TYR A 668 -19.65 -7.15 23.43
N ALA A 669 -20.48 -7.54 24.39
CA ALA A 669 -20.15 -8.53 25.42
C ALA A 669 -21.09 -9.74 25.26
N GLY A 670 -20.50 -10.92 25.06
CA GLY A 670 -21.25 -12.15 24.79
C GLY A 670 -20.37 -13.28 24.30
N HIS A 671 -20.99 -14.44 24.01
CA HIS A 671 -20.29 -15.57 23.41
C HIS A 671 -19.77 -15.24 22.01
N GLY A 672 -18.57 -15.72 21.72
CA GLY A 672 -17.98 -15.68 20.39
C GLY A 672 -17.39 -17.04 20.03
N GLU A 673 -17.45 -17.39 18.75
CA GLU A 673 -16.92 -18.66 18.24
C GLU A 673 -15.97 -18.40 17.07
N LEU A 674 -14.92 -19.22 16.97
CA LEU A 674 -14.04 -19.26 15.81
C LEU A 674 -14.25 -20.53 15.04
N ASP A 675 -14.70 -20.40 13.80
CA ASP A 675 -14.62 -21.50 12.86
C ASP A 675 -13.14 -21.76 12.53
N LYS A 676 -12.61 -22.86 13.08
CA LYS A 676 -11.20 -23.27 12.95
C LYS A 676 -10.83 -23.69 11.53
N VAL A 677 -11.81 -23.91 10.65
CA VAL A 677 -11.58 -24.32 9.26
C VAL A 677 -11.30 -23.11 8.37
N ASN A 678 -12.14 -22.07 8.47
CA ASN A 678 -12.02 -20.88 7.62
C ASN A 678 -11.48 -19.64 8.37
N MET A 679 -11.14 -19.80 9.66
CA MET A 679 -10.64 -18.76 10.54
C MET A 679 -11.57 -17.54 10.64
N ARG A 680 -12.89 -17.74 10.56
CA ARG A 680 -13.90 -16.68 10.73
C ARG A 680 -14.40 -16.64 12.16
N GLY A 681 -14.35 -15.45 12.76
CA GLY A 681 -14.98 -15.16 14.04
C GLY A 681 -16.47 -14.85 13.88
N TYR A 682 -17.25 -15.23 14.89
CA TYR A 682 -18.70 -15.02 14.96
C TYR A 682 -19.09 -14.46 16.32
N TRP A 683 -19.98 -13.47 16.32
CA TRP A 683 -20.76 -13.07 17.50
C TRP A 683 -21.97 -13.98 17.62
N LEU A 684 -22.25 -14.44 18.84
CA LEU A 684 -23.35 -15.34 19.14
C LEU A 684 -24.47 -14.58 19.89
N PRO A 685 -25.59 -14.27 19.22
CA PRO A 685 -26.77 -13.70 19.86
C PRO A 685 -27.46 -14.71 20.78
N ILE A 686 -28.44 -14.30 21.59
CA ILE A 686 -29.09 -15.20 22.57
C ILE A 686 -29.78 -16.42 21.95
N ASN A 687 -30.21 -16.31 20.69
CA ASN A 687 -30.84 -17.38 19.92
C ASN A 687 -29.84 -18.19 19.08
N ALA A 688 -28.54 -18.08 19.37
CA ALA A 688 -27.50 -18.90 18.73
C ALA A 688 -27.56 -20.37 19.19
N GLU A 689 -27.36 -21.28 18.26
CA GLU A 689 -27.33 -22.73 18.49
C GLU A 689 -25.92 -23.28 18.23
N ARG A 690 -25.44 -24.28 19.00
CA ARG A 690 -24.06 -24.80 18.87
C ARG A 690 -23.71 -25.38 17.50
N GLU A 691 -24.68 -26.02 16.85
CA GLU A 691 -24.46 -26.78 15.61
C GLU A 691 -25.03 -26.07 14.37
N SER A 692 -25.52 -24.84 14.53
CA SER A 692 -26.17 -24.08 13.45
C SER A 692 -25.73 -22.62 13.45
N THR A 693 -25.09 -22.22 12.34
CA THR A 693 -24.65 -20.83 12.13
C THR A 693 -25.77 -19.90 11.70
N ALA A 694 -27.02 -20.38 11.58
CA ALA A 694 -28.15 -19.60 11.05
C ALA A 694 -28.38 -18.31 11.84
N ASN A 695 -28.23 -18.36 13.16
CA ASN A 695 -28.40 -17.22 14.05
C ASN A 695 -27.08 -16.50 14.40
N TRP A 696 -25.92 -17.00 13.94
CA TRP A 696 -24.60 -16.46 14.28
C TRP A 696 -24.22 -15.29 13.38
N ILE A 697 -23.78 -14.18 13.96
CA ILE A 697 -23.37 -13.00 13.17
C ILE A 697 -21.88 -13.13 12.86
N SER A 698 -21.55 -13.36 11.59
CA SER A 698 -20.15 -13.44 11.19
C SER A 698 -19.49 -12.06 11.22
N ASN A 699 -18.22 -11.99 11.64
CA ASN A 699 -17.46 -10.74 11.64
C ASN A 699 -17.35 -10.14 10.23
N ILE A 700 -17.39 -10.95 9.17
CA ILE A 700 -17.39 -10.48 7.77
C ILE A 700 -18.68 -9.74 7.46
N SER A 701 -19.84 -10.34 7.80
CA SER A 701 -21.15 -9.70 7.60
C SER A 701 -21.26 -8.40 8.39
N LEU A 702 -20.68 -8.36 9.60
CA LEU A 702 -20.58 -7.14 10.38
C LEU A 702 -19.72 -6.10 9.65
N THR A 703 -18.51 -6.45 9.20
CA THR A 703 -17.66 -5.49 8.46
C THR A 703 -18.28 -5.00 7.16
N ASP A 704 -19.04 -5.83 6.44
CA ASP A 704 -19.73 -5.41 5.21
C ASP A 704 -20.76 -4.31 5.52
N ILE A 705 -21.53 -4.48 6.61
CA ILE A 705 -22.48 -3.46 7.07
C ILE A 705 -21.74 -2.20 7.50
N LEU A 706 -20.67 -2.31 8.29
CA LEU A 706 -19.91 -1.16 8.78
C LEU A 706 -19.17 -0.41 7.66
N ASN A 707 -18.72 -1.12 6.62
CA ASN A 707 -18.04 -0.53 5.48
C ASN A 707 -18.95 0.44 4.70
N ILE A 708 -20.23 0.08 4.56
CA ILE A 708 -21.22 0.90 3.85
C ILE A 708 -21.83 2.01 4.72
N MET A 709 -21.53 2.06 6.03
CA MET A 709 -21.98 3.16 6.88
C MET A 709 -21.20 4.45 6.58
N SER A 710 -21.93 5.56 6.53
CA SER A 710 -21.38 6.91 6.31
C SER A 710 -20.66 7.47 7.55
N ALA A 711 -20.78 6.85 8.73
CA ALA A 711 -20.16 7.37 9.96
C ALA A 711 -18.65 7.57 9.79
N LYS A 712 -18.11 8.75 10.14
CA LYS A 712 -16.70 9.13 9.92
C LYS A 712 -15.72 8.23 10.66
N GLN A 713 -16.00 7.90 11.92
CA GLN A 713 -15.16 7.02 12.72
C GLN A 713 -15.99 5.89 13.34
N ILE A 714 -15.53 4.66 13.21
CA ILE A 714 -16.18 3.48 13.77
C ILE A 714 -15.17 2.71 14.62
N LEU A 715 -15.52 2.45 15.87
CA LEU A 715 -14.76 1.60 16.78
C LEU A 715 -15.62 0.43 17.24
N VAL A 716 -15.19 -0.80 16.94
CA VAL A 716 -15.80 -2.01 17.49
C VAL A 716 -14.98 -2.47 18.69
N VAL A 717 -15.61 -2.58 19.85
CA VAL A 717 -15.04 -3.12 21.08
C VAL A 717 -15.70 -4.47 21.34
N ALA A 718 -14.95 -5.56 21.17
CA ALA A 718 -15.46 -6.91 21.34
C ALA A 718 -14.87 -7.55 22.61
N ASP A 719 -15.72 -7.65 23.62
CA ASP A 719 -15.48 -8.41 24.85
C ASP A 719 -16.05 -9.83 24.70
N SER A 720 -15.52 -10.55 23.72
CA SER A 720 -15.92 -11.92 23.40
C SER A 720 -14.73 -12.73 22.89
N CYS A 721 -14.84 -14.05 23.01
CA CYS A 721 -13.86 -14.97 22.46
C CYS A 721 -13.75 -14.75 20.94
N TYR A 722 -12.52 -14.70 20.41
CA TYR A 722 -12.23 -14.77 18.96
C TYR A 722 -12.57 -13.57 18.08
N SER A 723 -12.41 -12.34 18.56
CA SER A 723 -12.44 -11.15 17.69
C SER A 723 -11.08 -10.84 16.99
N GLY A 724 -9.99 -11.54 17.35
CA GLY A 724 -8.60 -11.26 16.91
C GLY A 724 -8.19 -11.55 15.46
N ILE A 725 -9.10 -11.94 14.55
CA ILE A 725 -8.72 -12.25 13.14
C ILE A 725 -8.95 -11.05 12.18
N MET A 726 -9.29 -9.88 12.73
CA MET A 726 -9.52 -8.69 11.93
C MET A 726 -8.27 -7.85 11.65
N THR A 727 -7.06 -8.32 12.02
CA THR A 727 -5.90 -7.44 12.22
C THR A 727 -4.74 -7.68 11.22
N ARG A 728 -4.23 -6.60 10.60
CA ARG A 728 -2.82 -6.48 10.17
C ARG A 728 -2.35 -5.02 10.12
N SER A 729 -1.09 -4.86 10.52
CA SER A 729 -0.15 -3.74 10.33
C SER A 729 -0.30 -2.48 11.19
N ALA A 730 0.87 -1.94 11.55
CA ALA A 730 1.13 -0.92 12.56
C ALA A 730 0.74 0.50 12.11
N LEU A 731 0.19 1.27 13.04
CA LEU A 731 -0.11 2.69 12.87
C LEU A 731 1.09 3.59 13.23
N THR A 732 1.25 4.69 12.49
CA THR A 732 2.30 5.70 12.68
C THR A 732 2.12 6.44 14.01
N ARG A 733 3.15 6.38 14.86
CA ARG A 733 3.20 7.04 16.18
C ARG A 733 3.32 8.55 16.05
N LEU A 734 2.68 9.29 16.96
CA LEU A 734 3.13 10.63 17.33
C LEU A 734 4.32 10.48 18.29
N ALA A 735 5.48 11.01 17.92
CA ALA A 735 6.62 11.10 18.83
C ALA A 735 6.28 12.12 19.94
N SER A 736 6.34 11.67 21.19
CA SER A 736 6.21 12.50 22.39
C SER A 736 7.22 13.65 22.35
N GLY A 737 6.76 14.89 22.56
CA GLY A 737 7.63 16.09 22.59
C GLY A 737 7.31 17.21 21.58
N LYS A 738 6.09 17.27 21.02
CA LYS A 738 5.66 18.38 20.12
C LYS A 738 5.00 19.53 20.89
N SER A 739 5.11 20.75 20.37
CA SER A 739 4.46 21.95 20.92
C SER A 739 2.92 21.80 20.92
N PRO A 740 2.18 22.46 21.84
CA PRO A 740 0.71 22.40 21.91
C PRO A 740 0.01 22.74 20.58
N GLN A 741 0.59 23.64 19.78
CA GLN A 741 0.06 24.00 18.45
C GLN A 741 0.17 22.86 17.43
N ALA A 742 1.28 22.10 17.46
CA ALA A 742 1.44 20.94 16.59
C ALA A 742 0.50 19.79 16.99
N LYS A 743 0.22 19.64 18.29
CA LYS A 743 -0.78 18.68 18.79
C LYS A 743 -2.19 19.06 18.31
N LYS A 744 -2.57 20.34 18.38
CA LYS A 744 -3.85 20.84 17.82
C LYS A 744 -4.01 20.51 16.34
N GLN A 745 -3.01 20.86 15.53
CA GLN A 745 -3.05 20.63 14.07
C GLN A 745 -3.10 19.15 13.72
N TRP A 746 -2.43 18.30 14.49
CA TRP A 746 -2.47 16.86 14.30
C TRP A 746 -3.84 16.29 14.66
N LEU A 747 -4.40 16.67 15.82
CA LEU A 747 -5.74 16.24 16.25
C LEU A 747 -6.81 16.67 15.25
N GLN A 748 -6.73 17.90 14.73
CA GLN A 748 -7.66 18.38 13.72
C GLN A 748 -7.59 17.57 12.43
N LYS A 749 -6.38 17.23 11.97
CA LYS A 749 -6.20 16.37 10.78
C LYS A 749 -6.70 14.95 11.01
N MET A 750 -6.49 14.38 12.18
CA MET A 750 -6.91 13.00 12.48
C MET A 750 -8.41 12.88 12.73
N ALA A 751 -9.03 13.92 13.30
CA ALA A 751 -10.48 14.01 13.48
C ALA A 751 -11.24 14.08 12.14
N ASP A 752 -10.61 14.57 11.08
CA ASP A 752 -11.19 14.66 9.73
C ASP A 752 -11.03 13.37 8.90
N LEU A 753 -10.16 12.43 9.34
CA LEU A 753 -9.90 11.19 8.61
C LEU A 753 -10.88 10.06 8.97
N ARG A 754 -11.17 9.21 7.99
CA ARG A 754 -12.10 8.08 8.16
C ARG A 754 -11.41 6.94 8.91
N ALA A 755 -11.92 6.58 10.08
CA ALA A 755 -11.34 5.53 10.93
C ALA A 755 -12.29 4.34 11.09
N ARG A 756 -11.77 3.12 10.95
CA ARG A 756 -12.50 1.86 11.18
C ARG A 756 -11.62 0.91 11.96
N MET A 757 -11.83 0.86 13.26
CA MET A 757 -10.94 0.21 14.22
C MET A 757 -11.68 -0.86 15.01
N VAL A 758 -10.94 -1.86 15.46
CA VAL A 758 -11.42 -2.89 16.37
C VAL A 758 -10.47 -3.00 17.56
N LEU A 759 -11.05 -3.07 18.76
CA LEU A 759 -10.40 -3.39 20.02
C LEU A 759 -11.02 -4.69 20.54
N THR A 760 -10.19 -5.69 20.85
CA THR A 760 -10.68 -7.00 21.28
C THR A 760 -10.04 -7.41 22.60
N SER A 761 -10.74 -8.22 23.39
CA SER A 761 -10.20 -8.79 24.64
C SER A 761 -9.05 -9.79 24.39
N GLY A 762 -9.02 -10.39 23.19
CA GLY A 762 -7.92 -11.18 22.62
C GLY A 762 -7.68 -12.57 23.26
N GLY A 763 -7.08 -13.47 22.47
CA GLY A 763 -6.82 -14.87 22.85
C GLY A 763 -7.75 -15.94 22.23
N ILE A 764 -7.31 -17.20 22.28
CA ILE A 764 -8.01 -18.43 21.82
C ILE A 764 -8.81 -19.08 22.99
N LYS A 765 -8.83 -18.43 24.15
CA LYS A 765 -9.38 -18.95 25.41
C LYS A 765 -10.57 -18.10 25.86
N PRO A 766 -11.53 -18.68 26.61
CA PRO A 766 -12.72 -17.96 27.07
C PRO A 766 -12.40 -16.71 27.88
N VAL A 767 -13.23 -15.67 27.73
CA VAL A 767 -13.13 -14.41 28.50
C VAL A 767 -13.24 -14.74 29.99
N LEU A 768 -12.37 -14.10 30.79
CA LEU A 768 -12.33 -14.29 32.24
C LEU A 768 -13.41 -13.48 32.94
N ASP A 769 -14.44 -14.17 33.42
CA ASP A 769 -15.47 -13.59 34.32
C ASP A 769 -15.00 -13.56 35.79
N ALA A 770 -13.98 -14.35 36.14
CA ALA A 770 -13.38 -14.39 37.47
C ALA A 770 -12.21 -13.41 37.60
N GLY A 771 -12.33 -12.42 38.50
CA GLY A 771 -11.25 -11.47 38.84
C GLY A 771 -11.58 -9.99 38.62
N GLY A 772 -12.67 -9.66 37.90
CA GLY A 772 -13.04 -8.27 37.58
C GLY A 772 -14.05 -7.61 38.53
N GLY A 773 -14.35 -8.19 39.71
CA GLY A 773 -15.27 -7.58 40.68
C GLY A 773 -16.73 -7.54 40.21
N GLY A 774 -17.18 -8.59 39.51
CA GLY A 774 -18.50 -8.64 38.87
C GLY A 774 -18.53 -8.04 37.46
N HIS A 775 -17.36 -7.91 36.83
CA HIS A 775 -17.14 -7.59 35.42
C HIS A 775 -16.18 -8.61 34.82
N SER A 776 -16.16 -8.73 33.50
CA SER A 776 -15.04 -9.38 32.82
C SER A 776 -13.74 -8.61 33.09
N VAL A 777 -12.59 -9.31 33.07
CA VAL A 777 -11.28 -8.66 33.27
C VAL A 777 -11.03 -7.55 32.23
N PHE A 778 -11.47 -7.77 30.99
CA PHE A 778 -11.35 -6.78 29.92
C PHE A 778 -12.32 -5.61 30.11
N ALA A 779 -13.60 -5.88 30.40
CA ALA A 779 -14.61 -4.84 30.65
C ALA A 779 -14.20 -3.95 31.82
N ARG A 780 -13.67 -4.53 32.90
CA ARG A 780 -13.15 -3.76 34.04
C ARG A 780 -12.03 -2.82 33.63
N ALA A 781 -11.02 -3.33 32.93
CA ALA A 781 -9.91 -2.52 32.45
C ALA A 781 -10.37 -1.40 31.50
N PHE A 782 -11.32 -1.70 30.61
CA PHE A 782 -11.91 -0.74 29.68
C PHE A 782 -12.68 0.37 30.41
N LEU A 783 -13.55 0.00 31.35
CA LEU A 783 -14.30 0.93 32.19
C LEU A 783 -13.38 1.83 33.01
N ASP A 784 -12.37 1.25 33.67
CA ASP A 784 -11.48 2.04 34.52
C ASP A 784 -10.66 3.06 33.71
N VAL A 785 -10.17 2.71 32.52
CA VAL A 785 -9.43 3.66 31.67
C VAL A 785 -10.34 4.81 31.23
N LEU A 786 -11.57 4.52 30.81
CA LEU A 786 -12.53 5.55 30.43
C LEU A 786 -12.96 6.39 31.64
N GLN A 787 -13.13 5.78 32.81
CA GLN A 787 -13.52 6.47 34.04
C GLN A 787 -12.40 7.38 34.59
N ASP A 788 -11.13 6.99 34.44
CA ASP A 788 -9.98 7.78 34.89
C ASP A 788 -9.59 8.88 33.89
N ASN A 789 -10.06 8.81 32.65
CA ASN A 789 -9.62 9.73 31.60
C ASN A 789 -10.20 11.16 31.72
N GLU A 790 -9.34 12.17 31.86
CA GLU A 790 -9.73 13.59 31.96
C GLU A 790 -9.44 14.40 30.69
N SER A 791 -8.89 13.78 29.64
CA SER A 791 -8.45 14.48 28.42
C SER A 791 -8.91 13.79 27.14
N ILE A 792 -8.55 14.35 25.97
CA ILE A 792 -8.82 13.70 24.68
C ILE A 792 -8.02 12.39 24.62
N LEU A 793 -8.74 11.27 24.55
CA LEU A 793 -8.15 9.93 24.54
C LEU A 793 -8.24 9.31 23.14
N GLU A 794 -7.09 8.99 22.57
CA GLU A 794 -6.96 8.27 21.29
C GLU A 794 -7.23 6.78 21.48
N GLY A 795 -7.80 6.11 20.48
CA GLY A 795 -8.06 4.66 20.49
C GLY A 795 -6.79 3.84 20.72
N GLN A 796 -5.65 4.26 20.13
CA GLN A 796 -4.35 3.65 20.43
C GLN A 796 -3.89 3.84 21.88
N ALA A 797 -4.18 5.00 22.48
CA ALA A 797 -3.84 5.25 23.88
C ALA A 797 -4.71 4.42 24.83
N LEU A 798 -6.01 4.36 24.55
CA LEU A 798 -6.95 3.47 25.22
C LEU A 798 -6.47 2.02 25.17
N TYR A 799 -6.09 1.53 23.99
CA TYR A 799 -5.58 0.16 23.81
C TYR A 799 -4.36 -0.14 24.71
N ARG A 800 -3.36 0.76 24.75
CA ARG A 800 -2.15 0.54 25.57
C ARG A 800 -2.49 0.44 27.05
N GLU A 801 -3.35 1.33 27.52
CA GLU A 801 -3.72 1.38 28.93
C GLU A 801 -4.56 0.17 29.33
N VAL A 802 -5.53 -0.21 28.49
CA VAL A 802 -6.36 -1.42 28.67
C VAL A 802 -5.48 -2.66 28.65
N SER A 803 -4.57 -2.79 27.69
CA SER A 803 -3.66 -3.94 27.59
C SER A 803 -2.74 -4.06 28.79
N SER A 804 -2.25 -2.93 29.31
CA SER A 804 -1.43 -2.89 30.52
C SER A 804 -2.21 -3.41 31.74
N ARG A 805 -3.44 -2.90 31.94
CA ARG A 805 -4.32 -3.31 33.04
C ARG A 805 -4.74 -4.78 32.94
N VAL A 806 -5.09 -5.26 31.74
CA VAL A 806 -5.43 -6.67 31.49
C VAL A 806 -4.21 -7.56 31.75
N SER A 807 -3.03 -7.21 31.24
CA SER A 807 -1.81 -7.99 31.45
C SER A 807 -1.46 -8.12 32.94
N PHE A 808 -1.63 -7.03 33.70
CA PHE A 808 -1.44 -7.03 35.15
C PHE A 808 -2.45 -7.94 35.87
N ALA A 809 -3.74 -7.80 35.58
CA ALA A 809 -4.80 -8.63 36.18
C ALA A 809 -4.61 -10.13 35.88
N VAL A 810 -4.29 -10.46 34.63
CA VAL A 810 -4.11 -11.83 34.15
C VAL A 810 -2.83 -12.48 34.71
N SER A 811 -1.76 -11.70 34.90
CA SER A 811 -0.52 -12.19 35.55
C SER A 811 -0.73 -12.64 36.99
N THR A 812 -1.75 -12.10 37.67
CA THR A 812 -2.10 -12.46 39.06
C THR A 812 -2.88 -13.78 39.14
N ILE A 813 -3.53 -14.19 38.04
CA ILE A 813 -4.45 -15.34 37.99
C ILE A 813 -3.84 -16.53 37.21
N GLY A 814 -2.69 -16.34 36.53
CA GLY A 814 -1.97 -17.41 35.82
C GLY A 814 -2.63 -17.87 34.52
N MET A 815 -3.47 -17.02 33.92
CA MET A 815 -4.16 -17.25 32.64
C MET A 815 -3.47 -16.47 31.51
N GLU A 816 -3.93 -16.61 30.28
CA GLU A 816 -3.39 -15.89 29.11
C GLU A 816 -4.53 -15.21 28.35
N GLN A 817 -4.54 -13.88 28.37
CA GLN A 817 -5.47 -13.01 27.65
C GLN A 817 -4.69 -11.76 27.23
N MET A 818 -4.69 -11.45 25.93
CA MET A 818 -3.86 -10.37 25.37
C MET A 818 -4.70 -9.55 24.39
N PRO A 819 -5.17 -8.36 24.79
CA PRO A 819 -6.00 -7.53 23.92
C PRO A 819 -5.31 -7.18 22.59
N GLU A 820 -6.12 -7.00 21.56
CA GLU A 820 -5.64 -6.60 20.23
C GLU A 820 -6.36 -5.35 19.74
N TYR A 821 -5.62 -4.45 19.07
CA TYR A 821 -6.15 -3.24 18.46
C TYR A 821 -5.64 -3.06 17.04
N ALA A 822 -6.55 -2.90 16.08
CA ALA A 822 -6.18 -2.86 14.67
C ALA A 822 -7.26 -2.22 13.78
N PRO A 823 -6.91 -1.84 12.55
CA PRO A 823 -7.90 -1.48 11.54
C PRO A 823 -8.74 -2.69 11.13
N MET A 824 -10.04 -2.48 10.90
CA MET A 824 -10.96 -3.52 10.44
C MET A 824 -10.65 -3.93 8.99
N LYS A 825 -10.44 -5.22 8.75
CA LYS A 825 -10.17 -5.79 7.42
C LYS A 825 -11.33 -5.48 6.45
N PHE A 826 -11.00 -4.96 5.27
CA PHE A 826 -11.95 -4.63 4.19
C PHE A 826 -13.00 -3.55 4.50
N ALA A 827 -12.84 -2.77 5.58
CA ALA A 827 -13.81 -1.74 5.99
C ALA A 827 -13.47 -0.28 5.57
N GLY A 828 -12.56 -0.11 4.59
CA GLY A 828 -12.20 1.22 4.06
C GLY A 828 -11.55 2.16 5.08
N HIS A 829 -10.60 1.65 5.88
CA HIS A 829 -9.82 2.41 6.87
C HIS A 829 -8.81 3.35 6.19
N GLU A 830 -8.75 4.61 6.64
CA GLU A 830 -7.66 5.57 6.36
C GLU A 830 -6.76 5.71 7.60
N THR A 831 -5.70 6.52 7.58
CA THR A 831 -4.74 6.65 8.70
C THR A 831 -5.29 7.32 9.98
N GLY A 832 -6.61 7.47 10.13
CA GLY A 832 -7.27 8.07 11.31
C GLY A 832 -7.39 7.12 12.51
N ASP A 833 -7.81 7.67 13.65
CA ASP A 833 -8.07 6.95 14.92
C ASP A 833 -9.45 7.37 15.48
N PHE A 834 -10.00 6.61 16.42
CA PHE A 834 -11.20 6.96 17.18
C PHE A 834 -10.82 7.76 18.41
N PHE A 835 -11.57 8.83 18.72
CA PHE A 835 -11.29 9.70 19.87
C PHE A 835 -12.43 9.67 20.88
N PHE A 836 -12.08 9.60 22.17
CA PHE A 836 -13.00 9.80 23.28
C PHE A 836 -12.81 11.19 23.87
N ILE A 837 -13.90 11.98 23.89
CA ILE A 837 -13.90 13.38 24.33
C ILE A 837 -14.77 13.51 25.59
N PRO A 838 -14.19 13.69 26.80
CA PRO A 838 -14.99 13.91 27.99
C PRO A 838 -15.85 15.17 27.87
N VAL A 839 -17.13 15.08 28.21
CA VAL A 839 -18.04 16.22 28.30
C VAL A 839 -17.58 17.09 29.46
N GLN A 840 -17.43 18.39 29.23
CA GLN A 840 -17.11 19.32 30.30
C GLN A 840 -18.29 19.38 31.26
N SER A 841 -18.08 19.00 32.52
CA SER A 841 -18.97 19.42 33.59
C SER A 841 -18.94 20.95 33.61
N SER A 842 -20.06 21.59 33.32
CA SER A 842 -20.27 23.01 33.57
C SER A 842 -20.18 23.24 35.08
N SER A 843 -18.97 23.58 35.54
CA SER A 843 -18.69 24.12 36.87
C SER A 843 -17.99 25.46 36.72
#